data_AF-A0A438HXQ4-F1
#
_entry.id   AF-A0A438HXQ4-F1
#
_cell.length_a   1.000
_cell.length_b   1.000
_cell.length_c   1.000
_cell.angle_alpha   90.00
_cell.angle_beta   90.00
_cell.angle_gamma   90.00
#
_symmetry.space_group_name_H-M   'P 1'
#
loop_
_entity.id
_entity.type
_entity.pdbx_description
1 polymer ?
#
loop_
_entity_poly.entity_id
_entity_poly.type
_entity_poly.pdbx_seq_one_letter_code
_entity_poly.pdbx_strand_id
1 'polypeptide(L)'
;MVLMLLDAPQIYEKDVSALSYFKETPDDQWVREIDFTPSCSIGQSSALCLELPHGSQLPNFCENFARYKENDRKFILESGASFSGNLHLVPIVGPPQGSNLPFKILFKINTLVQNGCLSGPTLDTNFFRWVDPQRINISFIEHALEKLYYLEECCYEPVRWLHEQYRTYISKQVAGSPAISLDTGLVYVRRVQITPCKVYFCGPEVNVSNRVLRNYPEDIDNFLRVSFLDENSEKIHSTVISPRMSNEGRRTGVYRRILSILQNGIVIGDKKFDFLAFSSSQLRDNSAWMFASRPGLTAADIRSRMGDFSQIRNVAKYAARLGQSFSSSKETLKVAKHEIEIIPDIEIHRDGTTYVFSDGIGKISAELAHRVAIKCGCKSSTPSAFQIRYGGYKGVVAVDPTSSRKLSLRKSMFKYESENTNLDVLSWSKYRPCFLNRQLITLLSTLGVKDHVFEKKQREAVDQLDTILKDPLRAQEALELMSPGENTNILKEMLMCGYKPDAEPFLSMMLQTFRAAKLLELRTKTRIFVPNGRSMMGCLDETRTLEYGEVFVQISGTGGRQSFGDSLMFYGSGSHHDNFILEGKVVVAKNPCLHPGDVRILSAVDVPALHHMVDCVVFPQKGMRPHPDECSGSDLDGDIYFVCWDHDLIPPRQINPMDYTPAPTKVLDHDVMIEEVEEYFTNYIGNDKLGIIANAHTVFADKEYDKALCPPCKELAKLFSIALEFPKTGVPAEIPFHLHVKEYPDFMEKANKPTYESQSVIGKLFREVKDVAPHNYDIRSFTRDVAMQSYDADMEVDGFEDYVRDAFYYKSQYDFKLGSLMDCYGIRTESEILSGSLMKMSKSFDKRKDAEAIALAVRSLRKEARTWFNKMGSGTYAGADDVYAIASAWYHVTYHPYYWGCYNEGMYHDHFLSFPWCVYDKLIQIKRDKMSIRSLHLSLRG
;
A
#
# COMPACT_ATOMS: atom_id res chain seq x y z
N MET A 1 -16.57 -7.65 -38.05
CA MET A 1 -15.38 -7.24 -37.27
C MET A 1 -15.50 -7.83 -35.87
N VAL A 2 -14.45 -8.45 -35.33
CA VAL A 2 -14.44 -8.98 -33.95
C VAL A 2 -13.46 -8.14 -33.13
N LEU A 3 -13.95 -7.55 -32.05
CA LEU A 3 -13.17 -6.76 -31.11
C LEU A 3 -12.92 -7.58 -29.85
N MET A 4 -11.68 -7.94 -29.57
CA MET A 4 -11.32 -8.51 -28.27
C MET A 4 -11.31 -7.41 -27.23
N LEU A 5 -12.03 -7.62 -26.13
CA LEU A 5 -12.13 -6.67 -25.04
C LEU A 5 -11.02 -6.94 -24.02
N LEU A 6 -10.18 -5.94 -23.78
CA LEU A 6 -9.23 -5.99 -22.66
C LEU A 6 -9.94 -5.75 -21.32
N ASP A 7 -10.88 -4.81 -21.30
CA ASP A 7 -11.70 -4.45 -20.14
C ASP A 7 -13.18 -4.42 -20.55
N ALA A 8 -14.10 -4.45 -19.57
CA ALA A 8 -15.52 -4.29 -19.86
C ALA A 8 -15.82 -2.87 -20.38
N PRO A 9 -16.78 -2.71 -21.31
CA PRO A 9 -17.18 -1.41 -21.79
C PRO A 9 -17.96 -0.63 -20.72
N GLN A 10 -17.84 0.70 -20.73
CA GLN A 10 -18.67 1.56 -19.91
C GLN A 10 -20.07 1.69 -20.52
N ILE A 11 -21.09 1.24 -19.79
CA ILE A 11 -22.48 1.25 -20.27
C ILE A 11 -23.24 2.48 -19.77
N TYR A 12 -23.98 3.11 -20.68
CA TYR A 12 -24.83 4.26 -20.43
C TYR A 12 -26.21 4.06 -21.05
N GLU A 13 -27.25 4.49 -20.36
CA GLU A 13 -28.62 4.57 -20.84
C GLU A 13 -29.07 6.03 -20.88
N LYS A 14 -29.85 6.41 -21.89
CA LYS A 14 -30.38 7.77 -22.02
C LYS A 14 -31.52 7.99 -21.03
N ASP A 15 -31.43 9.02 -20.20
CA ASP A 15 -32.50 9.41 -19.29
C ASP A 15 -33.63 10.11 -20.05
N VAL A 16 -34.67 9.34 -20.36
CA VAL A 16 -35.85 9.81 -21.12
C VAL A 16 -36.71 10.80 -20.31
N SER A 17 -36.45 10.98 -19.01
CA SER A 17 -37.19 11.90 -18.14
C SER A 17 -36.75 13.37 -18.24
N ALA A 18 -35.60 13.65 -18.87
CA ALA A 18 -35.13 15.01 -19.13
C ALA A 18 -35.67 15.54 -20.48
N LEU A 19 -36.58 16.52 -20.45
CA LEU A 19 -37.03 17.22 -21.66
C LEU A 19 -35.85 17.95 -22.32
N SER A 20 -35.40 17.48 -23.49
CA SER A 20 -34.33 18.12 -24.26
C SER A 20 -34.91 19.09 -25.30
N TYR A 21 -34.59 20.37 -25.18
CA TYR A 21 -34.86 21.40 -26.19
C TYR A 21 -33.68 21.61 -27.17
N PHE A 22 -32.61 20.81 -27.07
CA PHE A 22 -31.42 20.91 -27.90
C PHE A 22 -31.36 19.79 -28.96
N LYS A 23 -30.78 20.13 -30.14
CA LYS A 23 -30.63 19.25 -31.31
C LYS A 23 -29.61 18.12 -31.08
N GLU A 24 -28.67 18.32 -30.16
CA GLU A 24 -27.70 17.34 -29.68
C GLU A 24 -28.02 16.99 -28.22
N THR A 25 -27.78 15.74 -27.83
CA THR A 25 -28.09 15.23 -26.48
C THR A 25 -26.90 15.56 -25.57
N PRO A 26 -26.98 16.49 -24.62
CA PRO A 26 -25.84 16.80 -23.74
C PRO A 26 -25.46 15.60 -22.83
N ASP A 27 -24.18 15.53 -22.45
CA ASP A 27 -23.58 14.41 -21.68
C ASP A 27 -24.28 14.13 -20.33
N ASP A 28 -25.02 15.10 -19.81
CA ASP A 28 -25.79 15.02 -18.57
C ASP A 28 -27.09 14.22 -18.70
N GLN A 29 -27.50 13.84 -19.91
CA GLN A 29 -28.65 12.97 -20.17
C GLN A 29 -28.30 11.48 -20.22
N TRP A 30 -27.02 11.12 -20.05
CA TRP A 30 -26.57 9.73 -20.02
C TRP A 30 -26.31 9.26 -18.60
N VAL A 31 -26.99 8.19 -18.18
CA VAL A 31 -26.89 7.61 -16.84
C VAL A 31 -26.13 6.29 -16.94
N ARG A 32 -25.17 6.06 -16.03
CA ARG A 32 -24.43 4.79 -16.00
C ARG A 32 -25.33 3.61 -15.63
N GLU A 33 -25.17 2.53 -16.38
CA GLU A 33 -25.81 1.24 -16.10
C GLU A 33 -24.79 0.07 -16.08
N ILE A 34 -25.28 -1.12 -15.75
CA ILE A 34 -24.58 -2.38 -15.56
C ILE A 34 -24.66 -3.26 -16.81
N ASP A 35 -25.80 -3.28 -17.50
CA ASP A 35 -26.03 -4.05 -18.71
C ASP A 35 -27.37 -3.65 -19.36
N PHE A 36 -27.51 -3.76 -20.69
CA PHE A 36 -28.76 -3.60 -21.42
C PHE A 36 -29.22 -4.88 -22.13
N THR A 37 -28.42 -5.94 -22.06
CA THR A 37 -28.67 -7.22 -22.71
C THR A 37 -29.42 -8.19 -21.79
N PRO A 38 -30.19 -9.13 -22.35
CA PRO A 38 -30.70 -10.25 -21.58
C PRO A 38 -29.56 -11.04 -20.94
N SER A 39 -29.77 -11.50 -19.70
CA SER A 39 -28.84 -12.37 -18.96
C SER A 39 -27.45 -11.77 -18.66
N CYS A 40 -27.30 -10.44 -18.69
CA CYS A 40 -26.02 -9.77 -18.44
C CYS A 40 -24.88 -10.27 -19.36
N SER A 41 -25.14 -10.32 -20.66
CA SER A 41 -24.23 -10.89 -21.66
C SER A 41 -22.97 -10.05 -21.88
N ILE A 42 -23.01 -8.74 -21.64
CA ILE A 42 -21.84 -7.86 -21.77
C ILE A 42 -20.78 -8.26 -20.75
N GLY A 43 -21.21 -8.49 -19.51
CA GLY A 43 -20.31 -8.94 -18.45
C GLY A 43 -19.69 -10.32 -18.69
N GLN A 44 -20.32 -11.17 -19.50
CA GLN A 44 -19.81 -12.50 -19.84
C GLN A 44 -18.89 -12.52 -21.06
N SER A 45 -18.89 -11.44 -21.85
CA SER A 45 -18.22 -11.42 -23.15
C SER A 45 -16.74 -11.04 -23.02
N SER A 46 -15.86 -11.79 -23.66
CA SER A 46 -14.45 -11.42 -23.89
C SER A 46 -14.22 -10.79 -25.27
N ALA A 47 -15.23 -10.82 -26.14
CA ALA A 47 -15.18 -10.21 -27.46
C ALA A 47 -16.56 -9.68 -27.89
N LEU A 48 -16.58 -8.67 -28.76
CA LEU A 48 -17.77 -8.13 -29.41
C LEU A 48 -17.69 -8.37 -30.92
N CYS A 49 -18.76 -8.89 -31.52
CA CYS A 49 -18.88 -9.02 -32.97
C CYS A 49 -19.73 -7.88 -33.52
N LEU A 50 -19.14 -7.06 -34.37
CA LEU A 50 -19.79 -5.96 -35.09
C LEU A 50 -20.00 -6.35 -36.55
N GLU A 51 -21.26 -6.43 -36.96
CA GLU A 51 -21.67 -6.55 -38.36
C GLU A 51 -21.79 -5.15 -38.97
N LEU A 52 -21.07 -4.90 -40.07
CA LEU A 52 -21.01 -3.59 -40.71
C LEU A 52 -21.76 -3.64 -42.05
N PRO A 53 -22.56 -2.60 -42.39
CA PRO A 53 -23.29 -2.56 -43.65
C PRO A 53 -22.37 -2.63 -44.87
N HIS A 54 -22.85 -3.25 -45.94
CA HIS A 54 -22.11 -3.32 -47.19
C HIS A 54 -21.91 -1.92 -47.78
N GLY A 55 -20.67 -1.53 -48.04
CA GLY A 55 -20.32 -0.22 -48.63
C GLY A 55 -20.01 0.90 -47.62
N SER A 56 -19.95 0.63 -46.32
CA SER A 56 -19.43 1.59 -45.34
C SER A 56 -17.95 1.89 -45.59
N GLN A 57 -17.58 3.18 -45.61
CA GLN A 57 -16.16 3.58 -45.53
C GLN A 57 -15.65 3.27 -44.13
N LEU A 58 -14.70 2.34 -44.04
CA LEU A 58 -14.07 1.99 -42.78
C LEU A 58 -12.85 2.88 -42.54
N PRO A 59 -12.57 3.25 -41.28
CA PRO A 59 -11.33 3.94 -40.94
C PRO A 59 -10.12 3.05 -41.25
N ASN A 60 -8.96 3.68 -41.50
CA ASN A 60 -7.71 2.93 -41.67
C ASN A 60 -7.38 2.21 -40.36
N PHE A 61 -7.56 0.89 -40.32
CA PHE A 61 -7.33 0.11 -39.11
C PHE A 61 -5.84 0.10 -38.70
N CYS A 62 -4.90 0.19 -39.66
CA CYS A 62 -3.47 0.30 -39.37
C CYS A 62 -3.11 1.53 -38.53
N GLU A 63 -3.84 2.64 -38.74
CA GLU A 63 -3.56 3.90 -38.05
C GLU A 63 -4.26 3.99 -36.69
N ASN A 64 -5.35 3.24 -36.49
CA ASN A 64 -6.23 3.40 -35.34
C ASN A 64 -6.22 2.23 -34.35
N PHE A 65 -5.70 1.06 -34.72
CA PHE A 65 -5.62 -0.12 -33.86
C PHE A 65 -4.19 -0.61 -33.71
N ALA A 66 -3.69 -0.64 -32.47
CA ALA A 66 -2.30 -1.02 -32.17
C ALA A 66 -1.97 -2.49 -32.51
N ARG A 67 -2.98 -3.37 -32.51
CA ARG A 67 -2.86 -4.79 -32.88
C ARG A 67 -4.15 -5.24 -33.57
N TYR A 68 -4.07 -5.66 -34.82
CA TYR A 68 -5.18 -6.26 -35.55
C TYR A 68 -4.68 -7.40 -36.43
N LYS A 69 -5.56 -8.34 -36.75
CA LYS A 69 -5.30 -9.46 -37.65
C LYS A 69 -6.45 -9.55 -38.64
N GLU A 70 -6.13 -9.50 -39.93
CA GLU A 70 -7.11 -9.75 -40.98
C GLU A 70 -7.27 -11.25 -41.16
N ASN A 71 -8.53 -11.65 -41.35
CA ASN A 71 -8.88 -13.05 -41.57
C ASN A 71 -10.05 -13.10 -42.53
N ASP A 72 -9.81 -13.63 -43.73
CA ASP A 72 -10.82 -13.78 -44.78
C ASP A 72 -11.81 -14.93 -44.51
N ARG A 73 -11.67 -15.62 -43.38
CA ARG A 73 -12.60 -16.69 -42.97
C ARG A 73 -13.94 -16.09 -42.57
N LYS A 74 -15.01 -16.74 -43.04
CA LYS A 74 -16.38 -16.43 -42.63
C LYS A 74 -16.59 -16.84 -41.17
N PHE A 75 -16.96 -15.88 -40.31
CA PHE A 75 -17.42 -16.19 -38.96
C PHE A 75 -18.80 -16.86 -39.03
N ILE A 76 -18.95 -17.95 -38.29
CA ILE A 76 -20.25 -18.62 -38.09
C ILE A 76 -20.72 -18.21 -36.69
N LEU A 77 -21.87 -17.57 -36.62
CA LEU A 77 -22.51 -17.24 -35.35
C LEU A 77 -23.30 -18.45 -34.87
N GLU A 78 -22.95 -18.95 -33.68
CA GLU A 78 -23.67 -20.02 -33.00
C GLU A 78 -24.36 -19.44 -31.76
N SER A 79 -25.62 -19.82 -31.56
CA SER A 79 -26.36 -19.40 -30.36
C SER A 79 -25.91 -20.23 -29.17
N GLY A 80 -25.43 -19.57 -28.11
CA GLY A 80 -25.03 -20.21 -26.85
C GLY A 80 -25.93 -19.82 -25.68
N ALA A 81 -25.91 -20.63 -24.62
CA ALA A 81 -26.50 -20.27 -23.33
C ALA A 81 -25.46 -19.53 -22.46
N SER A 82 -25.93 -18.82 -21.44
CA SER A 82 -25.05 -18.25 -20.41
C SER A 82 -24.28 -19.38 -19.73
N PHE A 83 -22.96 -19.23 -19.64
CA PHE A 83 -22.09 -20.13 -18.89
C PHE A 83 -21.91 -19.67 -17.42
N SER A 84 -22.44 -18.51 -17.07
CA SER A 84 -22.38 -17.98 -15.70
C SER A 84 -23.43 -18.66 -14.83
N GLY A 85 -23.03 -19.18 -13.68
CA GLY A 85 -23.93 -19.76 -12.68
C GLY A 85 -24.76 -18.71 -11.92
N ASN A 86 -24.42 -17.42 -12.06
CA ASN A 86 -25.12 -16.31 -11.44
C ASN A 86 -25.33 -15.19 -12.48
N LEU A 87 -26.59 -14.82 -12.74
CA LEU A 87 -26.93 -13.77 -13.71
C LEU A 87 -26.80 -12.36 -13.13
N HIS A 88 -26.72 -12.21 -11.81
CA HIS A 88 -26.45 -10.93 -11.14
C HIS A 88 -24.96 -10.68 -10.93
N LEU A 89 -24.13 -11.73 -10.90
CA LEU A 89 -22.68 -11.66 -10.73
C LEU A 89 -21.99 -12.43 -11.86
N VAL A 90 -21.75 -11.74 -12.96
CA VAL A 90 -21.17 -12.33 -14.18
C VAL A 90 -19.74 -11.84 -14.44
N PRO A 91 -18.88 -12.66 -15.05
CA PRO A 91 -19.03 -14.10 -15.21
C PRO A 91 -18.54 -14.83 -13.95
N ILE A 92 -19.34 -15.76 -13.42
CA ILE A 92 -18.90 -16.72 -12.39
C ILE A 92 -19.24 -18.13 -12.88
N VAL A 93 -18.22 -18.96 -13.10
CA VAL A 93 -18.35 -20.36 -13.50
C VAL A 93 -18.34 -21.29 -12.29
N GLY A 94 -19.17 -22.32 -12.35
CA GLY A 94 -19.23 -23.41 -11.37
C GLY A 94 -18.92 -24.75 -12.02
N PRO A 95 -18.49 -25.75 -11.23
CA PRO A 95 -18.36 -27.11 -11.72
C PRO A 95 -19.75 -27.70 -12.08
N PRO A 96 -19.82 -28.71 -12.97
CA PRO A 96 -21.05 -29.45 -13.27
C PRO A 96 -21.72 -29.99 -12.01
N GLN A 97 -23.03 -30.23 -12.07
CA GLN A 97 -23.76 -30.81 -10.94
C GLN A 97 -23.13 -32.15 -10.51
N GLY A 98 -22.75 -32.25 -9.23
CA GLY A 98 -22.17 -33.46 -8.63
C GLY A 98 -20.65 -33.55 -8.65
N SER A 99 -19.92 -32.61 -9.27
CA SER A 99 -18.47 -32.50 -9.12
C SER A 99 -18.11 -31.47 -8.05
N ASN A 100 -17.24 -31.85 -7.12
CA ASN A 100 -16.75 -30.97 -6.07
C ASN A 100 -15.27 -30.65 -6.33
N LEU A 101 -14.96 -29.38 -6.53
CA LEU A 101 -13.58 -28.92 -6.71
C LEU A 101 -13.17 -28.08 -5.51
N PRO A 102 -11.89 -28.17 -5.08
CA PRO A 102 -11.38 -27.28 -4.06
C PRO A 102 -11.62 -25.82 -4.45
N PHE A 103 -12.09 -25.03 -3.48
CA PHE A 103 -12.33 -23.59 -3.63
C PHE A 103 -11.17 -22.87 -4.31
N LYS A 104 -9.91 -23.23 -3.99
CA LYS A 104 -8.70 -22.61 -4.57
C LYS A 104 -8.61 -22.79 -6.09
N ILE A 105 -8.91 -24.01 -6.58
CA ILE A 105 -8.86 -24.35 -8.00
C ILE A 105 -10.00 -23.64 -8.73
N LEU A 106 -11.22 -23.72 -8.19
CA LEU A 106 -12.39 -23.07 -8.79
C LEU A 106 -12.21 -21.54 -8.88
N PHE A 107 -11.59 -20.94 -7.86
CA PHE A 107 -11.29 -19.51 -7.85
C PHE A 107 -10.33 -19.14 -8.99
N LYS A 108 -9.24 -19.89 -9.19
CA LYS A 108 -8.28 -19.63 -10.29
C LYS A 108 -8.91 -19.86 -11.67
N ILE A 109 -9.78 -20.85 -11.83
CA ILE A 109 -10.53 -21.06 -13.09
C ILE A 109 -11.39 -19.83 -13.40
N ASN A 110 -12.10 -19.29 -12.41
CA ASN A 110 -12.86 -18.06 -12.57
C ASN A 110 -11.97 -16.88 -12.96
N THR A 111 -10.81 -16.71 -12.31
CA THR A 111 -9.81 -15.70 -12.70
C THR A 111 -9.43 -15.82 -14.18
N LEU A 112 -9.15 -17.03 -14.67
CA LEU A 112 -8.77 -17.26 -16.07
C LEU A 112 -9.89 -16.93 -17.06
N VAL A 113 -11.14 -17.26 -16.73
CA VAL A 113 -12.31 -16.92 -17.57
C VAL A 113 -12.52 -15.41 -17.63
N GLN A 114 -12.45 -14.73 -16.48
CA GLN A 114 -12.72 -13.30 -16.37
C GLN A 114 -11.66 -12.44 -17.07
N ASN A 115 -10.43 -12.94 -17.19
CA ASN A 115 -9.34 -12.30 -17.93
C ASN A 115 -9.24 -12.79 -19.39
N GLY A 116 -10.19 -13.59 -19.87
CA GLY A 116 -10.21 -14.06 -21.25
C GLY A 116 -9.11 -15.08 -21.60
N CYS A 117 -8.41 -15.64 -20.61
CA CYS A 117 -7.43 -16.72 -20.80
C CYS A 117 -8.12 -18.05 -21.13
N LEU A 118 -9.33 -18.25 -20.60
CA LEU A 118 -10.19 -19.39 -20.88
C LEU A 118 -11.55 -18.94 -21.42
N SER A 119 -12.06 -19.69 -22.39
CA SER A 119 -13.41 -19.49 -22.91
C SER A 119 -14.42 -20.20 -22.01
N GLY A 120 -15.33 -19.45 -21.38
CA GLY A 120 -16.37 -20.02 -20.51
C GLY A 120 -17.15 -21.21 -21.13
N PRO A 121 -17.61 -21.10 -22.39
CA PRO A 121 -18.30 -22.19 -23.09
C PRO A 121 -17.49 -23.49 -23.28
N THR A 122 -16.15 -23.46 -23.19
CA THR A 122 -15.30 -24.65 -23.37
C THR A 122 -15.05 -25.41 -22.07
N LEU A 123 -15.55 -24.91 -20.93
CA LEU A 123 -15.38 -25.53 -19.61
C LEU A 123 -16.43 -26.63 -19.36
N ASP A 124 -16.31 -27.72 -20.10
CA ASP A 124 -17.19 -28.88 -20.01
C ASP A 124 -16.81 -29.85 -18.86
N THR A 125 -17.58 -30.93 -18.72
CA THR A 125 -17.29 -31.99 -17.75
C THR A 125 -15.90 -32.60 -17.90
N ASN A 126 -15.34 -32.67 -19.11
CA ASN A 126 -14.01 -33.20 -19.34
C ASN A 126 -12.95 -32.25 -18.78
N PHE A 127 -13.06 -30.95 -19.04
CA PHE A 127 -12.17 -29.95 -18.46
C PHE A 127 -12.09 -30.09 -16.93
N PHE A 128 -13.25 -30.13 -16.26
CA PHE A 128 -13.29 -30.24 -14.80
C PHE A 128 -12.68 -31.56 -14.27
N ARG A 129 -12.69 -32.65 -15.04
CA ARG A 129 -11.96 -33.89 -14.68
C ARG A 129 -10.44 -33.76 -14.78
N TRP A 130 -9.92 -32.88 -15.63
CA TRP A 130 -8.48 -32.64 -15.79
C TRP A 130 -7.90 -31.63 -14.78
N VAL A 131 -8.77 -30.98 -14.01
CA VAL A 131 -8.41 -30.09 -12.89
C VAL A 131 -8.92 -30.63 -11.54
N ASP A 132 -9.28 -31.92 -11.49
CA ASP A 132 -9.71 -32.62 -10.28
C ASP A 132 -8.48 -33.19 -9.55
N PRO A 133 -8.19 -32.75 -8.32
CA PRO A 133 -7.04 -33.21 -7.55
C PRO A 133 -7.14 -34.67 -7.10
N GLN A 134 -8.33 -35.30 -7.19
CA GLN A 134 -8.46 -36.74 -6.97
C GLN A 134 -7.86 -37.56 -8.11
N ARG A 135 -7.62 -36.94 -9.28
CA ARG A 135 -7.15 -37.59 -10.51
C ARG A 135 -5.75 -37.14 -10.91
N ILE A 136 -5.46 -35.85 -10.73
CA ILE A 136 -4.21 -35.22 -11.14
C ILE A 136 -3.52 -34.65 -9.90
N ASN A 137 -2.19 -34.70 -9.86
CA ASN A 137 -1.43 -34.07 -8.78
C ASN A 137 -1.77 -32.58 -8.69
N ILE A 138 -2.18 -32.12 -7.51
CA ILE A 138 -2.60 -30.73 -7.28
C ILE A 138 -1.51 -29.71 -7.67
N SER A 139 -0.23 -30.02 -7.48
CA SER A 139 0.86 -29.11 -7.87
C SER A 139 0.95 -28.91 -9.38
N PHE A 140 0.60 -29.93 -10.17
CA PHE A 140 0.54 -29.84 -11.63
C PHE A 140 -0.65 -28.98 -12.06
N ILE A 141 -1.81 -29.15 -11.43
CA ILE A 141 -3.00 -28.33 -11.70
C ILE A 141 -2.67 -26.87 -11.41
N GLU A 142 -2.11 -26.57 -10.23
CA GLU A 142 -1.74 -25.20 -9.84
C GLU A 142 -0.75 -24.57 -10.84
N HIS A 143 0.31 -25.28 -11.23
CA HIS A 143 1.27 -24.80 -12.24
C HIS A 143 0.63 -24.59 -13.61
N ALA A 144 -0.21 -25.52 -14.06
CA ALA A 144 -0.86 -25.42 -15.36
C ALA A 144 -1.83 -24.24 -15.43
N LEU A 145 -2.65 -24.04 -14.39
CA LEU A 145 -3.56 -22.91 -14.32
C LEU A 145 -2.82 -21.58 -14.20
N GLU A 146 -1.65 -21.55 -13.54
CA GLU A 146 -0.80 -20.35 -13.52
C GLU A 146 -0.25 -20.07 -14.92
N LYS A 147 0.29 -21.08 -15.60
CA LYS A 147 0.83 -20.94 -16.95
C LYS A 147 -0.23 -20.55 -18.00
N LEU A 148 -1.49 -20.97 -17.85
CA LEU A 148 -2.60 -20.53 -18.72
C LEU A 148 -2.83 -19.02 -18.67
N TYR A 149 -2.54 -18.37 -17.55
CA TYR A 149 -2.73 -16.93 -17.39
C TYR A 149 -1.80 -16.12 -18.31
N TYR A 150 -0.65 -16.67 -18.70
CA TYR A 150 0.37 -16.02 -19.51
C TYR A 150 0.27 -16.33 -21.01
N LEU A 151 -0.78 -17.01 -21.47
CA LEU A 151 -0.97 -17.21 -22.90
C LEU A 151 -1.32 -15.87 -23.58
N GLU A 152 -0.73 -15.60 -24.75
CA GLU A 152 -1.05 -14.39 -25.54
C GLU A 152 -2.48 -14.38 -26.08
N GLU A 153 -3.03 -15.58 -26.28
CA GLU A 153 -4.36 -15.80 -26.84
C GLU A 153 -5.19 -16.66 -25.89
N CYS A 154 -6.52 -16.48 -25.94
CA CYS A 154 -7.47 -17.32 -25.21
C CYS A 154 -7.28 -18.80 -25.58
N CYS A 155 -7.23 -19.66 -24.57
CA CYS A 155 -7.14 -21.10 -24.76
C CYS A 155 -8.52 -21.69 -25.09
N TYR A 156 -8.77 -21.95 -26.37
CA TYR A 156 -10.02 -22.55 -26.85
C TYR A 156 -10.05 -24.09 -26.75
N GLU A 157 -8.89 -24.76 -26.61
CA GLU A 157 -8.79 -26.23 -26.41
C GLU A 157 -8.12 -26.58 -25.07
N PRO A 158 -8.70 -26.19 -23.91
CA PRO A 158 -8.02 -26.27 -22.62
C PRO A 158 -7.68 -27.70 -22.18
N VAL A 159 -8.53 -28.69 -22.50
CA VAL A 159 -8.28 -30.11 -22.17
C VAL A 159 -7.01 -30.63 -22.84
N ARG A 160 -6.86 -30.35 -24.15
CA ARG A 160 -5.69 -30.78 -24.92
C ARG A 160 -4.42 -30.12 -24.38
N TRP A 161 -4.50 -28.81 -24.11
CA TRP A 161 -3.38 -28.05 -23.56
C TRP A 161 -2.93 -28.58 -22.20
N LEU A 162 -3.86 -28.84 -21.27
CA LEU A 162 -3.55 -29.42 -19.95
C LEU A 162 -2.85 -30.77 -20.07
N HIS A 163 -3.35 -31.65 -20.95
CA HIS A 163 -2.74 -32.96 -21.17
C HIS A 163 -1.27 -32.84 -21.67
N GLU A 164 -1.00 -31.94 -22.61
CA GLU A 164 0.36 -31.69 -23.10
C GLU A 164 1.30 -31.12 -22.02
N GLN A 165 0.80 -30.21 -21.16
CA GLN A 165 1.58 -29.68 -20.04
C GLN A 165 1.89 -30.75 -18.99
N TYR A 166 0.91 -31.56 -18.58
CA TYR A 166 1.13 -32.59 -17.57
C TYR A 166 2.16 -33.63 -18.01
N ARG A 167 2.19 -34.00 -19.29
CA ARG A 167 3.25 -34.88 -19.85
C ARG A 167 4.64 -34.27 -19.68
N THR A 168 4.76 -32.96 -19.87
CA THR A 168 6.00 -32.21 -19.71
C THR A 168 6.43 -32.13 -18.23
N TYR A 169 5.48 -31.96 -17.31
CA TYR A 169 5.80 -31.90 -15.88
C TYR A 169 6.27 -33.24 -15.32
N ILE A 170 5.69 -34.34 -15.81
CA ILE A 170 6.13 -35.69 -15.47
C ILE A 170 7.57 -35.94 -15.95
N SER A 171 7.93 -35.48 -17.16
CA SER A 171 9.29 -35.68 -17.68
C SER A 171 10.34 -34.78 -17.02
N LYS A 172 9.98 -33.53 -16.69
CA LYS A 172 10.89 -32.55 -16.06
C LYS A 172 10.92 -32.61 -14.51
N GLN A 173 10.18 -33.54 -13.89
CA GLN A 173 10.04 -33.65 -12.42
C GLN A 173 9.72 -32.31 -11.74
N VAL A 174 8.76 -31.55 -12.28
CA VAL A 174 8.35 -30.26 -11.69
C VAL A 174 7.70 -30.52 -10.33
N ALA A 175 8.46 -30.31 -9.25
CA ALA A 175 7.99 -30.47 -7.88
C ALA A 175 7.99 -29.12 -7.18
N GLY A 176 6.81 -28.65 -6.76
CA GLY A 176 6.66 -27.42 -5.98
C GLY A 176 5.25 -26.84 -6.09
N SER A 177 4.80 -26.12 -5.07
CA SER A 177 3.63 -25.24 -5.17
C SER A 177 4.11 -23.84 -5.58
N PRO A 178 3.35 -23.11 -6.41
CA PRO A 178 3.64 -21.71 -6.73
C PRO A 178 3.59 -20.79 -5.50
N ALA A 179 2.95 -21.22 -4.41
CA ALA A 179 2.84 -20.43 -3.19
C ALA A 179 4.17 -20.33 -2.41
N ILE A 180 4.36 -19.20 -1.75
CA ILE A 180 5.50 -18.94 -0.86
C ILE A 180 5.12 -19.40 0.55
N SER A 181 6.11 -19.96 1.26
CA SER A 181 5.94 -20.23 2.69
C SER A 181 5.95 -18.92 3.48
N LEU A 182 4.78 -18.48 3.94
CA LEU A 182 4.62 -17.21 4.65
C LEU A 182 5.19 -17.23 6.08
N ASP A 183 5.80 -16.11 6.49
CA ASP A 183 6.19 -15.86 7.88
C ASP A 183 4.98 -15.76 8.83
N THR A 184 5.21 -15.98 10.13
CA THR A 184 4.20 -15.78 11.19
C THR A 184 3.64 -14.35 11.13
N GLY A 185 2.31 -14.23 11.07
CA GLY A 185 1.60 -12.95 11.00
C GLY A 185 1.24 -12.50 9.58
N LEU A 186 1.56 -13.29 8.55
CA LEU A 186 1.06 -13.11 7.19
C LEU A 186 0.01 -14.17 6.86
N VAL A 187 -0.92 -13.82 5.98
CA VAL A 187 -1.99 -14.71 5.51
C VAL A 187 -2.27 -14.47 4.02
N TYR A 188 -2.66 -15.53 3.33
CA TYR A 188 -3.17 -15.43 1.95
C TYR A 188 -4.67 -15.11 1.97
N VAL A 189 -5.06 -14.00 1.36
CA VAL A 189 -6.45 -13.55 1.30
C VAL A 189 -6.86 -13.40 -0.16
N ARG A 190 -8.04 -13.93 -0.51
CA ARG A 190 -8.61 -13.76 -1.85
C ARG A 190 -9.42 -12.48 -1.94
N ARG A 191 -9.42 -11.88 -3.13
CA ARG A 191 -10.16 -10.66 -3.41
C ARG A 191 -11.09 -10.86 -4.61
N VAL A 192 -12.32 -10.35 -4.50
CA VAL A 192 -13.24 -10.20 -5.64
C VAL A 192 -13.43 -8.71 -5.91
N GLN A 193 -13.11 -8.29 -7.13
CA GLN A 193 -13.35 -6.95 -7.62
C GLN A 193 -14.63 -6.94 -8.44
N ILE A 194 -15.46 -5.93 -8.22
CA ILE A 194 -16.78 -5.82 -8.82
C ILE A 194 -16.84 -4.48 -9.53
N THR A 195 -17.02 -4.53 -10.83
CA THR A 195 -17.29 -3.37 -11.68
C THR A 195 -18.79 -3.30 -11.97
N PRO A 196 -19.29 -2.19 -12.56
CA PRO A 196 -20.66 -2.11 -13.03
C PRO A 196 -21.09 -3.34 -13.86
N CYS A 197 -20.26 -3.78 -14.80
CA CYS A 197 -20.61 -4.84 -15.75
C CYS A 197 -20.08 -6.22 -15.36
N LYS A 198 -18.93 -6.30 -14.68
CA LYS A 198 -18.16 -7.55 -14.49
C LYS A 198 -17.76 -7.82 -13.05
N VAL A 199 -17.32 -9.05 -12.83
CA VAL A 199 -16.67 -9.51 -11.60
C VAL A 199 -15.30 -10.09 -11.97
N TYR A 200 -14.29 -9.78 -11.16
CA TYR A 200 -12.92 -10.25 -11.33
C TYR A 200 -12.41 -10.87 -10.03
N PHE A 201 -11.87 -12.07 -10.12
CA PHE A 201 -11.32 -12.83 -9.02
C PHE A 201 -9.81 -12.64 -9.01
N CYS A 202 -9.28 -12.16 -7.89
CA CYS A 202 -7.89 -11.75 -7.74
C CYS A 202 -7.23 -12.45 -6.55
N GLY A 203 -5.91 -12.65 -6.67
CA GLY A 203 -5.10 -13.29 -5.65
C GLY A 203 -5.11 -14.83 -5.71
N PRO A 204 -4.77 -15.52 -4.59
CA PRO A 204 -4.67 -14.98 -3.24
C PRO A 204 -3.48 -14.01 -3.07
N GLU A 205 -3.74 -12.88 -2.41
CA GLU A 205 -2.77 -11.83 -2.12
C GLU A 205 -2.15 -12.08 -0.73
N VAL A 206 -0.88 -11.72 -0.54
CA VAL A 206 -0.27 -11.75 0.80
C VAL A 206 -0.74 -10.51 1.56
N ASN A 207 -1.29 -10.71 2.76
CA ASN A 207 -1.70 -9.64 3.65
C ASN A 207 -1.10 -9.81 5.05
N VAL A 208 -0.82 -8.69 5.71
CA VAL A 208 -0.57 -8.67 7.15
C VAL A 208 -1.84 -9.07 7.87
N SER A 209 -1.73 -10.04 8.77
CA SER A 209 -2.85 -10.53 9.55
C SER A 209 -3.42 -9.45 10.48
N ASN A 210 -4.68 -9.62 10.84
CA ASN A 210 -5.39 -8.77 11.80
C ASN A 210 -6.00 -9.64 12.91
N ARG A 211 -6.56 -8.99 13.93
CA ARG A 211 -7.11 -9.66 15.12
C ARG A 211 -8.15 -10.72 14.75
N VAL A 212 -9.00 -10.43 13.77
CA VAL A 212 -10.08 -11.33 13.36
C VAL A 212 -9.49 -12.57 12.69
N LEU A 213 -8.64 -12.39 11.68
CA LEU A 213 -8.03 -13.52 10.95
C LEU A 213 -7.19 -14.41 11.87
N ARG A 214 -6.49 -13.83 12.86
CA ARG A 214 -5.73 -14.60 13.87
C ARG A 214 -6.60 -15.52 14.73
N ASN A 215 -7.84 -15.11 15.01
CA ASN A 215 -8.76 -15.90 15.83
C ASN A 215 -9.42 -17.05 15.05
N TYR A 216 -9.31 -17.05 13.71
CA TYR A 216 -9.93 -18.05 12.84
C TYR A 216 -8.94 -18.58 11.77
N PRO A 217 -7.79 -19.18 12.17
CA PRO A 217 -6.75 -19.61 11.24
C PRO A 217 -7.19 -20.74 10.30
N GLU A 218 -8.12 -21.60 10.75
CA GLU A 218 -8.67 -22.70 9.93
C GLU A 218 -9.72 -22.22 8.91
N ASP A 219 -10.20 -20.98 9.07
CA ASP A 219 -11.28 -20.41 8.25
C ASP A 219 -10.77 -19.31 7.30
N ILE A 220 -9.45 -19.20 7.06
CA ILE A 220 -8.89 -18.16 6.18
C ILE A 220 -9.49 -18.22 4.77
N ASP A 221 -9.72 -19.43 4.23
CA ASP A 221 -10.39 -19.63 2.95
C ASP A 221 -11.91 -19.31 2.99
N ASN A 222 -12.47 -18.96 4.14
CA ASN A 222 -13.83 -18.46 4.31
C ASN A 222 -13.87 -16.93 4.43
N PHE A 223 -12.74 -16.23 4.53
CA PHE A 223 -12.70 -14.77 4.43
C PHE A 223 -12.47 -14.33 2.98
N LEU A 224 -13.25 -13.35 2.55
CA LEU A 224 -13.14 -12.76 1.22
C LEU A 224 -13.07 -11.24 1.31
N ARG A 225 -12.12 -10.64 0.60
CA ARG A 225 -12.06 -9.19 0.42
C ARG A 225 -12.85 -8.82 -0.82
N VAL A 226 -13.76 -7.86 -0.73
CA VAL A 226 -14.54 -7.36 -1.88
C VAL A 226 -14.21 -5.90 -2.13
N SER A 227 -14.05 -5.51 -3.39
CA SER A 227 -13.74 -4.13 -3.81
C SER A 227 -14.66 -3.71 -4.95
N PHE A 228 -15.24 -2.50 -4.87
CA PHE A 228 -16.11 -1.93 -5.89
C PHE A 228 -15.39 -0.82 -6.67
N LEU A 229 -15.18 -1.05 -7.97
CA LEU A 229 -14.40 -0.21 -8.87
C LEU A 229 -15.20 0.14 -10.13
N ASP A 230 -14.78 1.14 -10.91
CA ASP A 230 -15.28 1.38 -12.27
C ASP A 230 -14.49 0.53 -13.28
N GLU A 231 -14.96 0.43 -14.53
CA GLU A 231 -14.39 -0.46 -15.56
C GLU A 231 -12.92 -0.16 -15.88
N ASN A 232 -12.47 1.07 -15.64
CA ASN A 232 -11.07 1.47 -15.80
C ASN A 232 -10.17 1.11 -14.59
N SER A 233 -10.69 0.28 -13.67
CA SER A 233 -10.10 -0.09 -12.38
C SER A 233 -9.85 1.07 -11.42
N GLU A 234 -10.54 2.20 -11.61
CA GLU A 234 -10.48 3.35 -10.70
C GLU A 234 -11.66 3.34 -9.71
N LYS A 235 -11.60 4.22 -8.70
CA LYS A 235 -12.69 4.33 -7.73
C LYS A 235 -13.96 4.82 -8.43
N ILE A 236 -15.09 4.20 -8.09
CA ILE A 236 -16.39 4.64 -8.58
C ILE A 236 -16.63 6.09 -8.13
N HIS A 237 -16.87 6.98 -9.10
CA HIS A 237 -17.16 8.38 -8.83
C HIS A 237 -18.63 8.59 -8.48
N SER A 238 -18.92 9.67 -7.73
CA SER A 238 -20.30 9.99 -7.30
C SER A 238 -21.31 10.05 -8.43
N THR A 239 -20.90 10.53 -9.61
CA THR A 239 -21.76 10.66 -10.81
C THR A 239 -22.19 9.32 -11.39
N VAL A 240 -21.51 8.23 -11.06
CA VAL A 240 -21.86 6.86 -11.48
C VAL A 240 -22.98 6.29 -10.62
N ILE A 241 -23.09 6.73 -9.37
CA ILE A 241 -24.01 6.19 -8.35
C ILE A 241 -25.28 7.06 -8.22
N SER A 242 -25.14 8.37 -8.46
CA SER A 242 -26.21 9.36 -8.40
C SER A 242 -26.13 10.30 -9.60
N PRO A 243 -27.19 10.40 -10.44
CA PRO A 243 -27.24 11.31 -11.59
C PRO A 243 -27.12 12.79 -11.16
N ARG A 244 -26.58 13.65 -12.04
CA ARG A 244 -26.31 15.07 -11.73
C ARG A 244 -27.55 15.96 -11.59
N MET A 245 -28.69 15.56 -12.16
CA MET A 245 -29.89 16.39 -12.36
C MET A 245 -31.12 15.95 -11.55
N SER A 246 -31.00 14.95 -10.67
CA SER A 246 -32.17 14.43 -9.97
C SER A 246 -32.50 15.29 -8.75
N ASN A 247 -33.54 16.13 -8.85
CA ASN A 247 -34.16 16.84 -7.71
C ASN A 247 -34.81 15.88 -6.69
N GLU A 248 -34.84 14.58 -6.96
CA GLU A 248 -35.30 13.52 -6.08
C GLU A 248 -34.24 12.40 -6.12
N GLY A 249 -33.82 11.84 -4.99
CA GLY A 249 -32.64 10.97 -4.85
C GLY A 249 -32.67 9.62 -5.61
N ARG A 250 -32.75 9.67 -6.94
CA ARG A 250 -32.78 8.53 -7.85
C ARG A 250 -31.41 7.86 -7.87
N ARG A 251 -31.37 6.58 -7.55
CA ARG A 251 -30.16 5.75 -7.52
C ARG A 251 -29.97 5.02 -8.84
N THR A 252 -28.74 4.98 -9.36
CA THR A 252 -28.43 4.27 -10.62
C THR A 252 -28.52 2.75 -10.45
N GLY A 253 -28.50 2.00 -11.56
CA GLY A 253 -28.41 0.54 -11.49
C GLY A 253 -27.10 0.07 -10.85
N VAL A 254 -26.02 0.86 -10.96
CA VAL A 254 -24.75 0.62 -10.26
C VAL A 254 -24.93 0.68 -8.74
N TYR A 255 -25.65 1.68 -8.19
CA TYR A 255 -25.97 1.73 -6.76
C TYR A 255 -26.70 0.47 -6.30
N ARG A 256 -27.76 0.09 -7.05
CA ARG A 256 -28.59 -1.08 -6.73
C ARG A 256 -27.78 -2.38 -6.77
N ARG A 257 -26.87 -2.51 -7.74
CA ARG A 257 -25.93 -3.64 -7.84
C ARG A 257 -25.02 -3.74 -6.62
N ILE A 258 -24.39 -2.63 -6.20
CA ILE A 258 -23.50 -2.65 -5.02
C ILE A 258 -24.26 -3.06 -3.77
N LEU A 259 -25.41 -2.41 -3.51
CA LEU A 259 -26.21 -2.69 -2.33
C LEU A 259 -26.74 -4.12 -2.30
N SER A 260 -27.23 -4.64 -3.43
CA SER A 260 -27.76 -6.01 -3.50
C SER A 260 -26.69 -7.06 -3.27
N ILE A 261 -25.43 -6.80 -3.64
CA ILE A 261 -24.30 -7.70 -3.39
C ILE A 261 -23.96 -7.73 -1.91
N LEU A 262 -23.96 -6.57 -1.24
CA LEU A 262 -23.72 -6.49 0.19
C LEU A 262 -24.80 -7.26 0.97
N GLN A 263 -26.07 -7.05 0.63
CA GLN A 263 -27.22 -7.68 1.30
C GLN A 263 -27.35 -9.18 1.03
N ASN A 264 -27.16 -9.62 -0.22
CA ASN A 264 -27.43 -11.01 -0.61
C ASN A 264 -26.20 -11.93 -0.52
N GLY A 265 -25.00 -11.35 -0.51
CA GLY A 265 -23.75 -12.09 -0.52
C GLY A 265 -23.29 -12.55 -1.90
N ILE A 266 -22.15 -13.25 -1.94
CA ILE A 266 -21.53 -13.80 -3.15
C ILE A 266 -21.42 -15.32 -3.01
N VAL A 267 -21.92 -16.08 -3.99
CA VAL A 267 -21.78 -17.54 -4.03
C VAL A 267 -20.64 -17.93 -4.96
N ILE A 268 -19.69 -18.72 -4.45
CA ILE A 268 -18.56 -19.27 -5.20
C ILE A 268 -18.43 -20.75 -4.86
N GLY A 269 -18.81 -21.61 -5.79
CA GLY A 269 -18.86 -23.06 -5.54
C GLY A 269 -19.85 -23.39 -4.42
N ASP A 270 -19.37 -24.06 -3.39
CA ASP A 270 -20.14 -24.46 -2.20
C ASP A 270 -20.18 -23.37 -1.10
N LYS A 271 -19.47 -22.25 -1.29
CA LYS A 271 -19.38 -21.17 -0.30
C LYS A 271 -20.28 -20.00 -0.64
N LYS A 272 -21.07 -19.54 0.32
CA LYS A 272 -21.79 -18.25 0.27
C LYS A 272 -21.15 -17.27 1.23
N PHE A 273 -20.55 -16.20 0.70
CA PHE A 273 -19.90 -15.14 1.44
C PHE A 273 -20.89 -14.01 1.75
N ASP A 274 -21.23 -13.83 3.02
CA ASP A 274 -22.12 -12.76 3.51
C ASP A 274 -21.31 -11.56 4.04
N PHE A 275 -21.88 -10.36 4.05
CA PHE A 275 -21.21 -9.16 4.54
C PHE A 275 -20.73 -9.33 5.99
N LEU A 276 -19.47 -8.95 6.25
CA LEU A 276 -18.85 -9.04 7.57
C LEU A 276 -18.68 -7.66 8.22
N ALA A 277 -17.80 -6.82 7.67
CA ALA A 277 -17.48 -5.47 8.16
C ALA A 277 -16.51 -4.74 7.21
N PHE A 278 -16.24 -3.46 7.46
CA PHE A 278 -15.16 -2.70 6.84
C PHE A 278 -14.52 -1.73 7.84
N SER A 279 -13.23 -1.44 7.67
CA SER A 279 -12.55 -0.35 8.38
C SER A 279 -12.68 0.99 7.61
N SER A 280 -12.38 2.12 8.25
CA SER A 280 -12.43 3.44 7.59
C SER A 280 -11.47 3.55 6.40
N SER A 281 -10.33 2.86 6.43
CA SER A 281 -9.40 2.82 5.28
C SER A 281 -9.98 2.01 4.12
N GLN A 282 -10.69 0.91 4.42
CA GLN A 282 -11.36 0.07 3.43
C GLN A 282 -12.58 0.76 2.82
N LEU A 283 -13.36 1.48 3.62
CA LEU A 283 -14.48 2.31 3.16
C LEU A 283 -14.02 3.35 2.13
N ARG A 284 -12.91 4.06 2.41
CA ARG A 284 -12.28 5.00 1.47
C ARG A 284 -11.81 4.34 0.18
N ASP A 285 -11.54 3.04 0.21
CA ASP A 285 -11.12 2.25 -0.96
C ASP A 285 -12.29 1.50 -1.62
N ASN A 286 -13.53 1.78 -1.21
CA ASN A 286 -14.73 1.07 -1.65
C ASN A 286 -14.58 -0.45 -1.46
N SER A 287 -14.06 -0.88 -0.31
CA SER A 287 -13.80 -2.29 -0.01
C SER A 287 -14.37 -2.75 1.33
N ALA A 288 -14.70 -4.03 1.43
CA ALA A 288 -15.25 -4.66 2.61
C ALA A 288 -14.77 -6.10 2.78
N TRP A 289 -14.95 -6.64 3.99
CA TRP A 289 -14.80 -8.07 4.27
C TRP A 289 -16.15 -8.77 4.17
N MET A 290 -16.12 -9.97 3.61
CA MET A 290 -17.21 -10.93 3.63
C MET A 290 -16.73 -12.26 4.22
N PHE A 291 -17.65 -13.06 4.74
CA PHE A 291 -17.35 -14.35 5.35
C PHE A 291 -18.29 -15.45 4.87
N ALA A 292 -17.73 -16.59 4.48
CA ALA A 292 -18.49 -17.78 4.14
C ALA A 292 -18.85 -18.57 5.40
N SER A 293 -20.14 -18.60 5.73
CA SER A 293 -20.63 -19.29 6.92
C SER A 293 -20.39 -20.81 6.84
N ARG A 294 -20.16 -21.44 7.99
CA ARG A 294 -20.10 -22.90 8.16
C ARG A 294 -20.88 -23.32 9.40
N PRO A 295 -21.18 -24.62 9.61
CA PRO A 295 -21.84 -25.07 10.83
C PRO A 295 -21.12 -24.55 12.09
N GLY A 296 -21.87 -23.84 12.93
CA GLY A 296 -21.38 -23.25 14.19
C GLY A 296 -20.58 -21.94 14.07
N LEU A 297 -20.44 -21.35 12.87
CA LEU A 297 -19.78 -20.05 12.69
C LEU A 297 -20.35 -19.27 11.50
N THR A 298 -20.99 -18.14 11.79
CA THR A 298 -21.52 -17.19 10.82
C THR A 298 -20.81 -15.83 10.88
N ALA A 299 -21.06 -14.96 9.89
CA ALA A 299 -20.58 -13.58 9.94
C ALA A 299 -21.10 -12.82 11.18
N ALA A 300 -22.34 -13.09 11.61
CA ALA A 300 -22.93 -12.50 12.81
C ALA A 300 -22.23 -12.97 14.09
N ASP A 301 -21.88 -14.26 14.18
CA ASP A 301 -21.11 -14.80 15.32
C ASP A 301 -19.72 -14.20 15.41
N ILE A 302 -19.09 -13.92 14.27
CA ILE A 302 -17.79 -13.25 14.24
C ILE A 302 -17.94 -11.81 14.74
N ARG A 303 -18.95 -11.06 14.29
CA ARG A 303 -19.21 -9.69 14.75
C ARG A 303 -19.48 -9.61 16.25
N SER A 304 -20.31 -10.51 16.80
CA SER A 304 -20.64 -10.52 18.22
C SER A 304 -19.42 -10.79 19.11
N ARG A 305 -18.43 -11.54 18.61
CA ARG A 305 -17.16 -11.79 19.29
C ARG A 305 -16.15 -10.64 19.21
N MET A 306 -16.39 -9.61 18.39
CA MET A 306 -15.47 -8.47 18.27
C MET A 306 -15.57 -7.50 19.45
N GLY A 307 -16.73 -7.41 20.09
CA GLY A 307 -17.03 -6.49 21.19
C GLY A 307 -18.52 -6.19 21.27
N ASP A 308 -18.92 -5.47 22.32
CA ASP A 308 -20.28 -4.95 22.46
C ASP A 308 -20.37 -3.53 21.91
N PHE A 309 -21.18 -3.38 20.85
CA PHE A 309 -21.42 -2.12 20.15
C PHE A 309 -22.83 -1.57 20.37
N SER A 310 -23.64 -2.19 21.24
CA SER A 310 -25.06 -1.85 21.48
C SER A 310 -25.27 -0.38 21.90
N GLN A 311 -24.29 0.21 22.59
CA GLN A 311 -24.34 1.61 23.02
C GLN A 311 -24.12 2.63 21.88
N ILE A 312 -23.79 2.17 20.66
CA ILE A 312 -23.48 3.05 19.52
C ILE A 312 -24.68 3.15 18.59
N ARG A 313 -25.48 4.19 18.76
CA ARG A 313 -26.67 4.48 17.94
C ARG A 313 -26.41 5.42 16.76
N ASN A 314 -25.26 5.28 16.11
CA ASN A 314 -24.93 6.01 14.88
C ASN A 314 -24.25 5.03 13.92
N VAL A 315 -24.82 4.85 12.73
CA VAL A 315 -24.40 3.82 11.76
C VAL A 315 -22.92 3.96 11.37
N ALA A 316 -22.48 5.19 11.04
CA ALA A 316 -21.10 5.44 10.64
C ALA A 316 -20.11 5.14 11.78
N LYS A 317 -20.42 5.60 13.00
CA LYS A 317 -19.62 5.34 14.19
C LYS A 317 -19.59 3.86 14.53
N TYR A 318 -20.73 3.18 14.45
CA TYR A 318 -20.86 1.73 14.67
C TYR A 318 -19.96 0.96 13.70
N ALA A 319 -20.10 1.23 12.40
CA ALA A 319 -19.29 0.60 11.35
C ALA A 319 -17.79 0.87 11.56
N ALA A 320 -17.41 2.11 11.90
CA ALA A 320 -16.04 2.47 12.19
C ALA A 320 -15.48 1.77 13.45
N ARG A 321 -16.29 1.44 14.46
CA ARG A 321 -15.86 0.67 15.63
C ARG A 321 -15.77 -0.82 15.33
N LEU A 322 -16.75 -1.38 14.63
CA LEU A 322 -16.73 -2.77 14.15
C LEU A 322 -15.49 -3.05 13.29
N GLY A 323 -15.16 -2.13 12.38
CA GLY A 323 -14.01 -2.23 11.49
C GLY A 323 -12.62 -2.18 12.15
N GLN A 324 -12.51 -1.75 13.41
CA GLN A 324 -11.20 -1.60 14.06
C GLN A 324 -10.45 -2.93 14.20
N SER A 325 -11.18 -4.02 14.40
CA SER A 325 -10.62 -5.37 14.54
C SER A 325 -9.92 -5.87 13.26
N PHE A 326 -10.20 -5.26 12.11
CA PHE A 326 -9.57 -5.57 10.83
C PHE A 326 -8.32 -4.74 10.53
N SER A 327 -7.90 -3.86 11.45
CA SER A 327 -6.63 -3.14 11.31
C SER A 327 -5.47 -4.13 11.35
N SER A 328 -4.58 -4.05 10.36
CA SER A 328 -3.30 -4.77 10.38
C SER A 328 -2.56 -4.46 11.67
N SER A 329 -2.20 -5.51 12.41
CA SER A 329 -1.67 -5.36 13.76
C SER A 329 -0.86 -6.59 14.16
N LYS A 330 0.08 -6.40 15.08
CA LYS A 330 0.87 -7.46 15.67
C LYS A 330 0.39 -7.73 17.09
N GLU A 331 -0.11 -8.93 17.34
CA GLU A 331 -0.43 -9.37 18.69
C GLU A 331 0.86 -9.53 19.50
N THR A 332 0.89 -9.01 20.73
CA THR A 332 2.10 -9.01 21.56
C THR A 332 1.95 -9.84 22.82
N LEU A 333 1.25 -9.31 23.84
CA LEU A 333 1.12 -9.90 25.16
C LEU A 333 -0.33 -9.81 25.64
N LYS A 334 -0.71 -10.69 26.57
CA LYS A 334 -1.96 -10.55 27.32
C LYS A 334 -1.71 -9.67 28.54
N VAL A 335 -2.60 -8.73 28.78
CA VAL A 335 -2.60 -7.86 29.97
C VAL A 335 -3.96 -8.04 30.63
N ALA A 336 -4.00 -8.57 31.85
CA ALA A 336 -5.25 -8.84 32.54
C ALA A 336 -5.87 -7.55 33.10
N LYS A 337 -7.20 -7.52 33.28
CA LYS A 337 -7.94 -6.33 33.74
C LYS A 337 -7.38 -5.76 35.06
N HIS A 338 -6.91 -6.59 35.99
CA HIS A 338 -6.34 -6.16 37.27
C HIS A 338 -4.92 -5.54 37.16
N GLU A 339 -4.25 -5.71 36.03
CA GLU A 339 -2.92 -5.16 35.75
C GLU A 339 -2.99 -3.75 35.15
N ILE A 340 -4.21 -3.27 34.89
CA ILE A 340 -4.52 -2.00 34.25
C ILE A 340 -5.13 -1.06 35.29
N GLU A 341 -4.87 0.24 35.12
CA GLU A 341 -5.61 1.29 35.79
C GLU A 341 -6.30 2.22 34.78
N ILE A 342 -7.49 2.72 35.14
CA ILE A 342 -8.16 3.76 34.38
C ILE A 342 -7.90 5.09 35.07
N ILE A 343 -7.30 6.03 34.34
CA ILE A 343 -6.92 7.35 34.83
C ILE A 343 -7.75 8.43 34.12
N PRO A 344 -8.06 9.56 34.79
CA PRO A 344 -8.92 10.60 34.23
C PRO A 344 -8.25 11.28 33.03
N ASP A 345 -9.04 11.79 32.09
CA ASP A 345 -8.53 12.67 31.04
C ASP A 345 -8.10 14.03 31.62
N ILE A 346 -7.10 14.65 30.99
CA ILE A 346 -6.63 15.99 31.35
C ILE A 346 -7.43 16.99 30.53
N GLU A 347 -8.40 17.63 31.19
CA GLU A 347 -9.37 18.52 30.55
C GLU A 347 -9.22 19.97 31.05
N ILE A 348 -9.31 20.93 30.13
CA ILE A 348 -9.38 22.35 30.46
C ILE A 348 -10.66 22.92 29.83
N HIS A 349 -11.46 23.57 30.67
CA HIS A 349 -12.72 24.21 30.28
C HIS A 349 -12.48 25.69 30.05
N ARG A 350 -12.80 26.19 28.86
CA ARG A 350 -12.60 27.60 28.51
C ARG A 350 -13.58 28.06 27.44
N ASP A 351 -14.14 29.26 27.62
CA ASP A 351 -15.00 29.92 26.62
C ASP A 351 -16.16 29.00 26.16
N GLY A 352 -16.70 28.20 27.09
CA GLY A 352 -17.77 27.22 26.82
C GLY A 352 -17.32 25.94 26.11
N THR A 353 -16.03 25.79 25.78
CA THR A 353 -15.45 24.61 25.13
C THR A 353 -14.60 23.81 26.12
N THR A 354 -14.70 22.49 26.07
CA THR A 354 -13.85 21.59 26.87
C THR A 354 -12.80 20.98 25.96
N TYR A 355 -11.53 21.25 26.24
CA TYR A 355 -10.41 20.67 25.51
C TYR A 355 -9.78 19.54 26.30
N VAL A 356 -9.60 18.40 25.63
CA VAL A 356 -8.95 17.21 26.20
C VAL A 356 -7.48 17.18 25.74
N PHE A 357 -6.54 17.50 26.62
CA PHE A 357 -5.10 17.52 26.31
C PHE A 357 -4.53 16.10 26.17
N SER A 358 -5.15 15.13 26.81
CA SER A 358 -4.74 13.72 26.77
C SER A 358 -5.51 12.87 25.76
N ASP A 359 -6.14 13.48 24.75
CA ASP A 359 -7.05 12.73 23.89
C ASP A 359 -6.32 11.63 23.11
N GLY A 360 -6.63 10.38 23.43
CA GLY A 360 -6.12 9.22 22.72
C GLY A 360 -4.81 8.67 23.28
N ILE A 361 -4.30 9.18 24.40
CA ILE A 361 -3.03 8.71 24.97
C ILE A 361 -3.14 8.24 26.42
N GLY A 362 -2.42 7.14 26.72
CA GLY A 362 -2.22 6.59 28.05
C GLY A 362 -0.76 6.26 28.32
N LYS A 363 -0.51 5.42 29.33
CA LYS A 363 0.84 5.08 29.80
C LYS A 363 1.09 3.58 29.75
N ILE A 364 2.34 3.19 29.52
CA ILE A 364 2.84 1.81 29.61
C ILE A 364 4.06 1.77 30.53
N SER A 365 4.09 0.83 31.46
CA SER A 365 5.28 0.64 32.32
C SER A 365 6.52 0.28 31.48
N ALA A 366 7.70 0.70 31.93
CA ALA A 366 8.97 0.38 31.27
C ALA A 366 9.19 -1.13 31.09
N GLU A 367 8.81 -1.95 32.08
CA GLU A 367 8.94 -3.41 32.00
C GLU A 367 8.04 -4.00 30.89
N LEU A 368 6.77 -3.61 30.84
CA LEU A 368 5.87 -4.09 29.79
C LEU A 368 6.32 -3.61 28.41
N ALA A 369 6.72 -2.34 28.29
CA ALA A 369 7.22 -1.75 27.05
C ALA A 369 8.41 -2.53 26.48
N HIS A 370 9.37 -2.91 27.33
CA HIS A 370 10.52 -3.71 26.92
C HIS A 370 10.10 -5.08 26.35
N ARG A 371 9.17 -5.76 27.03
CA ARG A 371 8.66 -7.06 26.58
C ARG A 371 7.86 -6.96 25.27
N VAL A 372 7.08 -5.88 25.12
CA VAL A 372 6.36 -5.56 23.88
C VAL A 372 7.35 -5.29 22.74
N ALA A 373 8.42 -4.53 22.99
CA ALA A 373 9.46 -4.22 22.00
C ALA A 373 10.12 -5.51 21.45
N ILE A 374 10.48 -6.45 22.32
CA ILE A 374 11.03 -7.76 21.91
C ILE A 374 10.05 -8.50 20.99
N LYS A 375 8.76 -8.54 21.34
CA LYS A 375 7.73 -9.17 20.49
C LYS A 375 7.58 -8.44 19.16
N CYS A 376 7.67 -7.12 19.14
CA CYS A 376 7.64 -6.31 17.91
C CYS A 376 8.87 -6.53 17.03
N GLY A 377 9.98 -7.07 17.56
CA GLY A 377 11.23 -7.31 16.83
C GLY A 377 12.28 -6.22 17.05
N CYS A 378 12.03 -5.30 17.99
CA CYS A 378 12.97 -4.26 18.42
C CYS A 378 13.93 -4.87 19.44
N LYS A 379 15.08 -5.38 18.97
CA LYS A 379 16.07 -6.07 19.82
C LYS A 379 17.10 -5.13 20.46
N SER A 380 17.39 -3.99 19.84
CA SER A 380 18.48 -3.08 20.23
C SER A 380 18.03 -1.97 21.19
N SER A 381 16.77 -1.56 21.13
CA SER A 381 16.22 -0.49 21.98
C SER A 381 14.71 -0.65 22.15
N THR A 382 14.20 -0.12 23.27
CA THR A 382 12.77 -0.09 23.58
C THR A 382 12.19 1.23 23.04
N PRO A 383 11.19 1.20 22.15
CA PRO A 383 10.48 2.41 21.72
C PRO A 383 9.80 3.13 22.89
N SER A 384 9.80 4.46 22.83
CA SER A 384 9.19 5.36 23.83
C SER A 384 7.67 5.37 23.79
N ALA A 385 7.05 5.01 22.66
CA ALA A 385 5.60 5.00 22.52
C ALA A 385 5.11 3.93 21.53
N PHE A 386 3.91 3.41 21.79
CA PHE A 386 3.26 2.38 20.98
C PHE A 386 1.82 2.78 20.66
N GLN A 387 1.44 2.70 19.39
CA GLN A 387 0.03 2.77 19.00
C GLN A 387 -0.60 1.40 19.18
N ILE A 388 -1.69 1.33 19.96
CA ILE A 388 -2.26 0.08 20.44
C ILE A 388 -3.74 -0.09 20.11
N ARG A 389 -4.18 -1.36 20.16
CA ARG A 389 -5.57 -1.76 20.39
C ARG A 389 -5.59 -2.75 21.55
N TYR A 390 -6.43 -2.50 22.54
CA TYR A 390 -6.55 -3.36 23.72
C TYR A 390 -8.01 -3.37 24.18
N GLY A 391 -8.67 -4.53 24.16
CA GLY A 391 -10.12 -4.58 24.36
C GLY A 391 -10.83 -3.66 23.37
N GLY A 392 -11.63 -2.72 23.88
CA GLY A 392 -12.21 -1.60 23.12
C GLY A 392 -11.50 -0.26 23.28
N TYR A 393 -10.26 -0.24 23.80
CA TYR A 393 -9.40 0.94 23.84
C TYR A 393 -8.58 1.08 22.55
N LYS A 394 -8.55 2.30 22.01
CA LYS A 394 -7.73 2.74 20.87
C LYS A 394 -6.93 3.97 21.27
N GLY A 395 -5.63 3.96 21.01
CA GLY A 395 -4.79 5.12 21.23
C GLY A 395 -3.28 4.83 21.18
N VAL A 396 -2.50 5.75 21.73
CA VAL A 396 -1.07 5.59 22.02
C VAL A 396 -0.87 5.31 23.50
N VAL A 397 0.14 4.51 23.84
CA VAL A 397 0.67 4.43 25.21
C VAL A 397 2.14 4.81 25.19
N ALA A 398 2.51 5.81 26.00
CA ALA A 398 3.88 6.28 26.17
C ALA A 398 4.52 5.63 27.40
N VAL A 399 5.83 5.37 27.33
CA VAL A 399 6.57 4.77 28.44
C VAL A 399 6.57 5.74 29.63
N ASP A 400 6.08 5.26 30.77
CA ASP A 400 6.22 5.96 32.06
C ASP A 400 7.18 5.13 32.94
N PRO A 401 8.43 5.58 33.14
CA PRO A 401 9.41 4.88 33.96
C PRO A 401 8.99 4.72 35.43
N THR A 402 8.04 5.54 35.89
CA THR A 402 7.57 5.55 37.29
C THR A 402 6.31 4.71 37.50
N SER A 403 5.67 4.24 36.43
CA SER A 403 4.41 3.49 36.52
C SER A 403 4.62 2.08 37.08
N SER A 404 3.88 1.75 38.15
CA SER A 404 3.80 0.40 38.72
C SER A 404 2.72 -0.47 38.05
N ARG A 405 1.78 0.15 37.31
CA ARG A 405 0.75 -0.55 36.53
C ARG A 405 1.26 -0.82 35.13
N LYS A 406 0.87 -1.97 34.57
CA LYS A 406 1.31 -2.36 33.23
C LYS A 406 0.82 -1.38 32.17
N LEU A 407 -0.46 -1.02 32.24
CA LEU A 407 -1.08 -0.01 31.39
C LEU A 407 -1.94 0.94 32.23
N SER A 408 -1.90 2.22 31.90
CA SER A 408 -2.82 3.23 32.41
C SER A 408 -3.59 3.84 31.24
N LEU A 409 -4.91 3.65 31.21
CA LEU A 409 -5.75 4.02 30.06
C LEU A 409 -6.74 5.13 30.43
N ARG A 410 -7.14 5.95 29.46
CA ARG A 410 -8.05 7.09 29.67
C ARG A 410 -9.44 6.86 29.05
N LYS A 411 -10.41 7.67 29.47
CA LYS A 411 -11.80 7.58 28.99
C LYS A 411 -11.88 7.92 27.50
N SER A 412 -11.12 8.90 27.03
CA SER A 412 -11.12 9.27 25.61
C SER A 412 -10.62 8.12 24.72
N MET A 413 -9.77 7.21 25.23
CA MET A 413 -9.31 6.03 24.50
C MET A 413 -10.37 4.94 24.38
N PHE A 414 -11.33 4.87 25.31
CA PHE A 414 -12.38 3.84 25.35
C PHE A 414 -13.43 4.08 24.27
N LYS A 415 -13.62 3.12 23.36
CA LYS A 415 -14.53 3.27 22.22
C LYS A 415 -15.75 2.34 22.25
N TYR A 416 -15.64 1.18 22.89
CA TYR A 416 -16.70 0.17 23.05
C TYR A 416 -16.30 -0.86 24.12
N GLU A 417 -17.24 -1.67 24.62
CA GLU A 417 -16.96 -2.68 25.65
C GLU A 417 -16.45 -3.99 25.04
N SER A 418 -15.51 -4.66 25.70
CA SER A 418 -14.91 -5.90 25.21
C SER A 418 -14.23 -6.69 26.33
N GLU A 419 -14.37 -8.01 26.29
CA GLU A 419 -13.67 -8.94 27.21
C GLU A 419 -12.24 -9.30 26.75
N ASN A 420 -11.79 -8.77 25.61
CA ASN A 420 -10.49 -9.10 25.04
C ASN A 420 -9.33 -8.46 25.84
N THR A 421 -8.37 -9.29 26.27
CA THR A 421 -7.19 -8.88 27.04
C THR A 421 -5.87 -8.91 26.24
N ASN A 422 -5.92 -9.11 24.93
CA ASN A 422 -4.74 -9.12 24.07
C ASN A 422 -4.34 -7.68 23.70
N LEU A 423 -3.05 -7.38 23.85
CA LEU A 423 -2.45 -6.12 23.42
C LEU A 423 -1.94 -6.24 21.98
N ASP A 424 -2.61 -5.57 21.06
CA ASP A 424 -2.19 -5.47 19.67
C ASP A 424 -1.43 -4.15 19.45
N VAL A 425 -0.25 -4.22 18.84
CA VAL A 425 0.55 -3.06 18.45
C VAL A 425 0.42 -2.84 16.94
N LEU A 426 0.10 -1.61 16.55
CA LEU A 426 -0.05 -1.19 15.15
C LEU A 426 1.20 -0.48 14.66
N SER A 427 1.85 0.30 15.53
CA SER A 427 3.02 1.11 15.22
C SER A 427 3.73 1.51 16.52
N TRP A 428 4.95 2.02 16.42
CA TRP A 428 5.73 2.54 17.54
C TRP A 428 6.59 3.75 17.13
N SER A 429 7.13 4.46 18.12
CA SER A 429 8.09 5.55 17.90
C SER A 429 9.41 5.00 17.34
N LYS A 430 9.92 5.65 16.30
CA LYS A 430 11.14 5.26 15.57
C LYS A 430 11.57 6.41 14.68
N TYR A 431 12.82 6.42 14.24
CA TYR A 431 13.29 7.27 13.15
C TYR A 431 12.33 7.20 11.94
N ARG A 432 11.79 8.35 11.54
CA ARG A 432 11.07 8.51 10.27
C ARG A 432 11.56 9.78 9.57
N PRO A 433 12.08 9.64 8.35
CA PRO A 433 12.57 10.79 7.60
C PRO A 433 11.45 11.78 7.32
N CYS A 434 11.78 13.06 7.38
CA CYS A 434 10.84 14.15 7.18
C CYS A 434 10.85 14.61 5.72
N PHE A 435 9.66 14.90 5.19
CA PHE A 435 9.53 15.40 3.82
C PHE A 435 8.54 16.55 3.79
N LEU A 436 8.88 17.58 3.02
CA LEU A 436 7.91 18.53 2.52
C LEU A 436 6.97 17.82 1.53
N ASN A 437 5.80 18.39 1.35
CA ASN A 437 4.85 18.01 0.32
C ASN A 437 4.13 19.27 -0.19
N ARG A 438 3.35 19.15 -1.25
CA ARG A 438 2.60 20.29 -1.83
C ARG A 438 1.81 21.08 -0.79
N GLN A 439 1.08 20.42 0.13
CA GLN A 439 0.28 21.11 1.15
C GLN A 439 1.16 21.92 2.11
N LEU A 440 2.19 21.30 2.69
CA LEU A 440 3.12 22.00 3.59
C LEU A 440 3.83 23.16 2.89
N ILE A 441 4.28 22.98 1.65
CA ILE A 441 4.93 24.03 0.87
C ILE A 441 3.96 25.19 0.61
N THR A 442 2.71 24.90 0.23
CA THR A 442 1.67 25.92 0.08
C THR A 442 1.47 26.70 1.38
N LEU A 443 1.37 26.03 2.53
CA LEU A 443 1.17 26.70 3.81
C LEU A 443 2.39 27.50 4.26
N LEU A 444 3.60 26.94 4.17
CA LEU A 444 4.84 27.64 4.54
C LEU A 444 5.11 28.85 3.63
N SER A 445 4.88 28.71 2.32
CA SER A 445 4.96 29.81 1.35
C SER A 445 3.86 30.84 1.58
N THR A 446 2.67 30.42 2.02
CA THR A 446 1.63 31.33 2.51
C THR A 446 2.15 32.05 3.75
N LEU A 447 2.74 31.37 4.72
CA LEU A 447 3.26 31.97 5.95
C LEU A 447 4.57 32.76 5.76
N GLY A 448 5.05 32.96 4.53
CA GLY A 448 6.14 33.88 4.21
C GLY A 448 7.53 33.26 4.04
N VAL A 449 7.64 31.92 4.05
CA VAL A 449 8.87 31.25 3.60
C VAL A 449 9.09 31.53 2.12
N LYS A 450 10.28 32.01 1.76
CA LYS A 450 10.60 32.47 0.41
C LYS A 450 10.77 31.29 -0.55
N ASP A 451 10.31 31.45 -1.79
CA ASP A 451 10.37 30.40 -2.84
C ASP A 451 11.76 29.78 -3.01
N HIS A 452 12.81 30.61 -3.03
CA HIS A 452 14.20 30.17 -3.22
C HIS A 452 14.68 29.16 -2.16
N VAL A 453 14.08 29.15 -0.96
CA VAL A 453 14.39 28.15 0.07
C VAL A 453 13.98 26.77 -0.42
N PHE A 454 12.75 26.63 -0.93
CA PHE A 454 12.25 25.36 -1.45
C PHE A 454 13.01 24.91 -2.70
N GLU A 455 13.30 25.85 -3.61
CA GLU A 455 14.10 25.58 -4.81
C GLU A 455 15.51 25.09 -4.43
N LYS A 456 16.17 25.73 -3.46
CA LYS A 456 17.47 25.29 -2.94
C LYS A 456 17.39 23.86 -2.39
N LYS A 457 16.41 23.57 -1.53
CA LYS A 457 16.22 22.22 -0.96
C LYS A 457 15.96 21.15 -2.03
N GLN A 458 15.21 21.48 -3.08
CA GLN A 458 14.98 20.55 -4.18
C GLN A 458 16.24 20.31 -4.99
N ARG A 459 17.00 21.36 -5.34
CA ARG A 459 18.30 21.21 -6.02
C ARG A 459 19.26 20.33 -5.23
N GLU A 460 19.41 20.59 -3.93
CA GLU A 460 20.23 19.76 -3.04
C GLU A 460 19.78 18.30 -3.05
N ALA A 461 18.46 18.04 -3.06
CA ALA A 461 17.93 16.68 -3.15
C ALA A 461 18.21 16.02 -4.50
N VAL A 462 18.09 16.74 -5.62
CA VAL A 462 18.40 16.23 -6.96
C VAL A 462 19.90 15.95 -7.11
N ASP A 463 20.76 16.87 -6.68
CA ASP A 463 22.22 16.71 -6.71
C ASP A 463 22.66 15.48 -5.88
N GLN A 464 22.08 15.30 -4.69
CA GLN A 464 22.31 14.11 -3.88
C GLN A 464 21.91 12.84 -4.66
N LEU A 465 20.73 12.82 -5.27
CA LEU A 465 20.26 11.67 -6.04
C LEU A 465 21.16 11.33 -7.23
N ASP A 466 21.75 12.33 -7.89
CA ASP A 466 22.65 12.14 -9.04
C ASP A 466 24.03 11.59 -8.65
N THR A 467 24.47 11.86 -7.42
CA THR A 467 25.76 11.35 -6.91
C THR A 467 25.70 9.89 -6.44
N ILE A 468 24.51 9.36 -6.11
CA ILE A 468 24.31 7.96 -5.67
C ILE A 468 24.87 6.95 -6.67
N LEU A 469 24.82 7.24 -7.96
CA LEU A 469 25.26 6.32 -9.01
C LEU A 469 26.78 6.37 -9.28
N LYS A 470 27.52 7.26 -8.62
CA LYS A 470 28.95 7.51 -8.90
C LYS A 470 29.83 7.37 -7.68
N ASP A 471 29.35 7.81 -6.52
CA ASP A 471 30.11 7.86 -5.28
C ASP A 471 29.57 6.82 -4.27
N PRO A 472 30.39 5.81 -3.89
CA PRO A 472 29.99 4.80 -2.91
C PRO A 472 29.54 5.37 -1.56
N LEU A 473 30.18 6.44 -1.08
CA LEU A 473 29.84 7.06 0.20
C LEU A 473 28.48 7.75 0.13
N ARG A 474 28.21 8.48 -0.96
CA ARG A 474 26.90 9.11 -1.20
C ARG A 474 25.80 8.09 -1.41
N ALA A 475 26.11 6.98 -2.09
CA ALA A 475 25.19 5.86 -2.21
C ALA A 475 24.83 5.31 -0.82
N GLN A 476 25.82 5.10 0.05
CA GLN A 476 25.61 4.61 1.41
C GLN A 476 24.75 5.56 2.27
N GLU A 477 24.99 6.88 2.18
CA GLU A 477 24.16 7.91 2.84
C GLU A 477 22.71 7.84 2.33
N ALA A 478 22.51 7.72 1.03
CA ALA A 478 21.17 7.68 0.45
C ALA A 478 20.40 6.39 0.75
N LEU A 479 21.10 5.26 0.94
CA LEU A 479 20.50 4.01 1.39
C LEU A 479 19.83 4.16 2.77
N GLU A 480 20.20 5.16 3.59
CA GLU A 480 19.49 5.46 4.85
C GLU A 480 18.08 6.01 4.65
N LEU A 481 17.79 6.58 3.48
CA LEU A 481 16.47 7.06 3.09
C LEU A 481 15.57 5.95 2.52
N MET A 482 16.13 4.75 2.27
CA MET A 482 15.36 3.56 1.94
C MET A 482 14.65 3.00 3.17
N SER A 483 13.59 2.22 2.95
CA SER A 483 12.94 1.50 4.04
C SER A 483 13.94 0.55 4.69
N PRO A 484 14.14 0.61 6.03
CA PRO A 484 15.04 -0.31 6.72
C PRO A 484 14.65 -1.76 6.43
N GLY A 485 15.61 -2.57 6.04
CA GLY A 485 15.33 -3.96 5.66
C GLY A 485 16.57 -4.68 5.15
N GLU A 486 16.36 -5.96 4.83
CA GLU A 486 17.44 -6.85 4.40
C GLU A 486 18.11 -6.36 3.11
N ASN A 487 17.34 -5.86 2.13
CA ASN A 487 17.91 -5.33 0.88
C ASN A 487 18.80 -4.11 1.12
N THR A 488 18.38 -3.17 1.97
CA THR A 488 19.23 -2.02 2.33
C THR A 488 20.54 -2.47 2.97
N ASN A 489 20.51 -3.52 3.80
CA ASN A 489 21.73 -4.07 4.41
C ASN A 489 22.66 -4.71 3.38
N ILE A 490 22.14 -5.46 2.41
CA ILE A 490 22.94 -6.04 1.32
C ILE A 490 23.66 -4.94 0.55
N LEU A 491 22.92 -3.92 0.10
CA LEU A 491 23.49 -2.83 -0.69
C LEU A 491 24.57 -2.08 0.10
N LYS A 492 24.37 -1.88 1.41
CA LYS A 492 25.39 -1.32 2.30
C LYS A 492 26.63 -2.22 2.39
N GLU A 493 26.47 -3.52 2.61
CA GLU A 493 27.59 -4.46 2.70
C GLU A 493 28.36 -4.57 1.38
N MET A 494 27.68 -4.49 0.23
CA MET A 494 28.31 -4.45 -1.09
C MET A 494 29.20 -3.20 -1.23
N LEU A 495 28.66 -2.02 -0.93
CA LEU A 495 29.44 -0.78 -0.97
C LEU A 495 30.63 -0.82 0.00
N MET A 496 30.43 -1.33 1.23
CA MET A 496 31.49 -1.50 2.23
C MET A 496 32.56 -2.53 1.82
N CYS A 497 32.19 -3.51 0.99
CA CYS A 497 33.12 -4.48 0.40
C CYS A 497 33.93 -3.89 -0.77
N GLY A 498 33.67 -2.64 -1.17
CA GLY A 498 34.41 -1.94 -2.22
C GLY A 498 33.78 -2.05 -3.61
N TYR A 499 32.54 -2.52 -3.73
CA TYR A 499 31.82 -2.45 -5.00
C TYR A 499 31.55 -0.99 -5.37
N LYS A 500 31.81 -0.63 -6.63
CA LYS A 500 31.36 0.65 -7.19
C LYS A 500 29.85 0.58 -7.47
N PRO A 501 29.10 1.69 -7.27
CA PRO A 501 27.66 1.74 -7.49
C PRO A 501 27.18 1.20 -8.84
N ASP A 502 27.97 1.38 -9.90
CA ASP A 502 27.64 1.02 -11.28
C ASP A 502 28.28 -0.28 -11.78
N ALA A 503 29.16 -0.91 -10.99
CA ALA A 503 29.96 -2.06 -11.43
C ALA A 503 29.21 -3.39 -11.32
N GLU A 504 28.49 -3.60 -10.22
CA GLU A 504 27.73 -4.84 -10.01
C GLU A 504 26.28 -4.64 -10.48
N PRO A 505 25.76 -5.48 -11.42
CA PRO A 505 24.44 -5.30 -12.01
C PRO A 505 23.29 -5.19 -11.02
N PHE A 506 23.25 -6.01 -9.97
CA PHE A 506 22.17 -5.97 -8.97
C PHE A 506 22.20 -4.68 -8.14
N LEU A 507 23.36 -4.25 -7.65
CA LEU A 507 23.57 -2.98 -6.95
C LEU A 507 23.17 -1.79 -7.82
N SER A 508 23.67 -1.75 -9.06
CA SER A 508 23.38 -0.69 -10.02
C SER A 508 21.89 -0.59 -10.30
N MET A 509 21.23 -1.73 -10.59
CA MET A 509 19.79 -1.80 -10.82
C MET A 509 18.98 -1.26 -9.62
N MET A 510 19.35 -1.65 -8.40
CA MET A 510 18.67 -1.22 -7.17
C MET A 510 18.83 0.29 -6.91
N LEU A 511 20.05 0.82 -7.06
CA LEU A 511 20.33 2.25 -6.85
C LEU A 511 19.65 3.13 -7.91
N GLN A 512 19.66 2.72 -9.18
CA GLN A 512 18.99 3.50 -10.23
C GLN A 512 17.47 3.51 -10.04
N THR A 513 16.87 2.39 -9.60
CA THR A 513 15.44 2.30 -9.28
C THR A 513 15.08 3.22 -8.11
N PHE A 514 15.89 3.21 -7.04
CA PHE A 514 15.71 4.11 -5.92
C PHE A 514 15.77 5.59 -6.37
N ARG A 515 16.79 5.96 -7.16
CA ARG A 515 16.92 7.30 -7.73
C ARG A 515 15.68 7.69 -8.54
N ALA A 516 15.26 6.84 -9.47
CA ALA A 516 14.10 7.10 -10.33
C ALA A 516 12.82 7.31 -9.51
N ALA A 517 12.60 6.50 -8.46
CA ALA A 517 11.45 6.65 -7.57
C ALA A 517 11.45 7.97 -6.82
N LYS A 518 12.61 8.41 -6.31
CA LYS A 518 12.71 9.69 -5.61
C LYS A 518 12.48 10.88 -6.55
N LEU A 519 13.01 10.84 -7.77
CA LEU A 519 12.73 11.86 -8.79
C LEU A 519 11.24 11.90 -9.17
N LEU A 520 10.59 10.74 -9.31
CA LEU A 520 9.16 10.67 -9.57
C LEU A 520 8.33 11.23 -8.41
N GLU A 521 8.73 10.98 -7.16
CA GLU A 521 8.09 11.57 -5.98
C GLU A 521 8.27 13.10 -5.89
N LEU A 522 9.43 13.62 -6.30
CA LEU A 522 9.64 15.08 -6.43
C LEU A 522 8.70 15.69 -7.46
N ARG A 523 8.61 15.11 -8.67
CA ARG A 523 7.70 15.60 -9.73
C ARG A 523 6.22 15.53 -9.32
N THR A 524 5.78 14.36 -8.87
CA THR A 524 4.33 14.07 -8.69
C THR A 524 3.78 14.52 -7.34
N LYS A 525 4.62 14.68 -6.32
CA LYS A 525 4.18 14.99 -4.94
C LYS A 525 4.97 16.13 -4.29
N THR A 526 6.00 16.64 -4.96
CA THR A 526 6.92 17.65 -4.40
C THR A 526 7.49 17.17 -3.06
N ARG A 527 7.86 15.88 -3.00
CA ARG A 527 8.27 15.19 -1.78
C ARG A 527 9.76 15.44 -1.49
N ILE A 528 10.08 16.65 -1.04
CA ILE A 528 11.47 17.07 -0.80
C ILE A 528 11.92 16.61 0.60
N PHE A 529 13.04 15.90 0.71
CA PHE A 529 13.60 15.46 1.99
C PHE A 529 14.12 16.66 2.79
N VAL A 530 13.84 16.69 4.10
CA VAL A 530 14.33 17.73 5.02
C VAL A 530 15.25 17.09 6.05
N PRO A 531 16.58 17.30 5.97
CA PRO A 531 17.54 16.73 6.91
C PRO A 531 17.31 17.19 8.36
N ASN A 532 16.96 18.47 8.54
CA ASN A 532 16.69 19.11 9.84
C ASN A 532 15.21 19.01 10.20
N GLY A 533 14.69 17.79 10.16
CA GLY A 533 13.32 17.48 10.54
C GLY A 533 13.09 15.98 10.70
N ARG A 534 12.04 15.63 11.44
CA ARG A 534 11.54 14.24 11.56
C ARG A 534 10.03 14.19 11.54
N SER A 535 9.50 13.06 11.11
CA SER A 535 8.09 12.72 11.31
C SER A 535 7.93 11.95 12.61
N MET A 536 7.27 12.52 13.62
CA MET A 536 7.28 11.98 14.98
C MET A 536 5.88 11.64 15.49
N MET A 537 5.75 10.57 16.27
CA MET A 537 4.51 10.27 16.99
C MET A 537 4.27 11.33 18.06
N GLY A 538 3.03 11.82 18.19
CA GLY A 538 2.65 12.72 19.27
C GLY A 538 2.59 11.99 20.61
N CYS A 539 3.08 12.64 21.66
CA CYS A 539 3.02 12.19 23.05
C CYS A 539 2.64 13.33 23.99
N LEU A 540 2.28 13.00 25.22
CA LEU A 540 1.90 13.95 26.25
C LEU A 540 2.95 14.01 27.35
N ASP A 541 3.24 15.22 27.83
CA ASP A 541 4.07 15.41 29.02
C ASP A 541 3.28 15.08 30.29
N GLU A 542 3.41 13.85 30.77
CA GLU A 542 2.83 13.38 32.02
C GLU A 542 3.48 14.02 33.26
N THR A 543 4.65 14.66 33.12
CA THR A 543 5.38 15.30 34.23
C THR A 543 4.86 16.71 34.56
N ARG A 544 4.07 17.30 33.65
CA ARG A 544 3.51 18.66 33.76
C ARG A 544 4.59 19.74 33.86
N THR A 545 5.73 19.53 33.22
CA THR A 545 6.86 20.47 33.20
C THR A 545 6.72 21.46 32.05
N LEU A 546 6.41 21.01 30.84
CA LEU A 546 6.32 21.85 29.64
C LEU A 546 5.20 22.89 29.74
N GLU A 547 5.51 24.16 29.47
CA GLU A 547 4.54 25.25 29.37
C GLU A 547 3.86 25.28 27.99
N TYR A 548 2.77 26.05 27.90
CA TYR A 548 2.08 26.24 26.63
C TYR A 548 2.96 27.00 25.63
N GLY A 549 3.09 26.47 24.42
CA GLY A 549 4.04 26.94 23.40
C GLY A 549 5.36 26.17 23.39
N GLU A 550 5.60 25.30 24.37
CA GLU A 550 6.80 24.46 24.46
C GLU A 550 6.52 23.03 23.98
N VAL A 551 7.58 22.34 23.54
CA VAL A 551 7.59 20.90 23.27
C VAL A 551 8.92 20.30 23.73
N PHE A 552 8.93 19.01 24.04
CA PHE A 552 10.19 18.27 24.20
C PHE A 552 10.41 17.36 23.00
N VAL A 553 11.63 17.39 22.46
CA VAL A 553 12.04 16.61 21.30
C VAL A 553 13.45 16.07 21.52
N GLN A 554 13.56 14.75 21.62
CA GLN A 554 14.85 14.05 21.59
C GLN A 554 14.87 13.08 20.41
N ILE A 555 15.95 13.14 19.64
CA ILE A 555 16.11 12.39 18.42
C ILE A 555 17.19 11.32 18.55
N SER A 556 16.93 10.12 18.05
CA SER A 556 17.97 9.08 18.00
C SER A 556 19.12 9.49 17.08
N GLY A 557 20.37 9.26 17.48
CA GLY A 557 21.50 9.45 16.57
C GLY A 557 21.34 8.57 15.31
N THR A 558 21.52 9.17 14.13
CA THR A 558 21.72 8.40 12.90
C THR A 558 23.07 7.71 13.04
N GLY A 559 23.13 6.38 13.05
CA GLY A 559 24.40 5.67 13.01
C GLY A 559 25.17 6.08 11.75
N GLY A 560 26.08 7.05 11.88
CA GLY A 560 26.98 7.49 10.79
C GLY A 560 26.98 8.96 10.38
N ARG A 561 26.16 9.88 10.93
CA ARG A 561 26.28 11.31 10.56
C ARG A 561 27.37 12.01 11.36
N GLN A 562 28.59 12.04 10.82
CA GLN A 562 29.47 13.21 10.95
C GLN A 562 29.06 14.23 9.89
N SER A 563 28.09 15.09 10.19
CA SER A 563 27.79 16.23 9.31
C SER A 563 28.81 17.34 9.58
N PHE A 564 29.74 17.53 8.64
CA PHE A 564 30.52 18.76 8.52
C PHE A 564 29.62 19.88 7.98
N GLY A 565 29.65 21.03 8.65
CA GLY A 565 29.24 22.34 8.13
C GLY A 565 27.76 22.71 8.33
N ASP A 566 27.39 23.24 9.51
CA ASP A 566 27.21 24.68 9.74
C ASP A 566 26.91 24.91 11.24
N SER A 567 27.37 26.04 11.79
CA SER A 567 27.42 26.34 13.23
C SER A 567 26.05 26.26 13.95
N LEU A 568 25.86 25.22 14.77
CA LEU A 568 25.17 25.32 16.05
C LEU A 568 25.95 24.52 17.09
N MET A 569 26.19 25.13 18.25
CA MET A 569 26.99 24.57 19.34
C MET A 569 26.29 23.35 19.94
N PHE A 570 26.57 22.16 19.42
CA PHE A 570 26.12 20.89 19.98
C PHE A 570 27.02 20.51 21.17
N TYR A 571 26.52 20.64 22.41
CA TYR A 571 27.21 20.11 23.59
C TYR A 571 26.91 18.61 23.73
N GLY A 572 27.94 17.78 23.55
CA GLY A 572 27.86 16.34 23.80
C GLY A 572 29.26 15.72 23.82
N SER A 573 29.74 15.36 25.00
CA SER A 573 30.99 14.64 25.24
C SER A 573 30.68 13.17 25.47
N GLY A 574 30.96 12.29 24.51
CA GLY A 574 30.77 10.85 24.71
C GLY A 574 30.88 10.03 23.43
N SER A 575 31.40 8.81 23.54
CA SER A 575 31.49 7.82 22.46
C SER A 575 30.34 6.81 22.54
N HIS A 576 29.76 6.46 21.38
CA HIS A 576 28.66 5.49 21.10
C HIS A 576 27.22 6.01 21.22
N HIS A 577 26.53 6.13 20.08
CA HIS A 577 25.06 6.25 19.95
C HIS A 577 24.38 7.35 20.79
N ASP A 578 24.86 8.59 20.74
CA ASP A 578 24.21 9.67 21.48
C ASP A 578 22.88 10.09 20.83
N ASN A 579 21.82 10.10 21.64
CA ASN A 579 20.58 10.79 21.32
C ASN A 579 20.81 12.30 21.45
N PHE A 580 20.16 13.09 20.60
CA PHE A 580 20.30 14.55 20.62
C PHE A 580 19.01 15.19 21.11
N ILE A 581 19.12 16.04 22.12
CA ILE A 581 18.02 16.89 22.59
C ILE A 581 18.01 18.15 21.75
N LEU A 582 16.81 18.55 21.30
CA LEU A 582 16.62 19.68 20.43
C LEU A 582 16.15 20.88 21.28
N GLU A 583 16.81 22.03 21.11
CA GLU A 583 16.42 23.29 21.72
C GLU A 583 16.18 24.37 20.65
N GLY A 584 15.24 25.27 20.92
CA GLY A 584 14.93 26.41 20.06
C GLY A 584 13.66 26.24 19.22
N LYS A 585 13.46 27.12 18.25
CA LYS A 585 12.19 27.17 17.50
C LYS A 585 12.04 25.98 16.57
N VAL A 586 10.85 25.38 16.59
CA VAL A 586 10.46 24.28 15.71
C VAL A 586 9.12 24.55 15.04
N VAL A 587 8.98 24.08 13.81
CA VAL A 587 7.71 24.03 13.09
C VAL A 587 7.08 22.67 13.32
N VAL A 588 5.84 22.67 13.80
CA VAL A 588 5.01 21.47 14.01
C VAL A 588 3.75 21.57 13.17
N ALA A 589 3.44 20.51 12.41
CA ALA A 589 2.21 20.41 11.63
C ALA A 589 1.79 18.94 11.48
N LYS A 590 0.50 18.68 11.23
CA LYS A 590 -0.01 17.32 10.96
C LYS A 590 -0.53 17.24 9.53
N ASN A 591 0.00 16.29 8.75
CA ASN A 591 -0.48 16.05 7.39
C ASN A 591 -1.69 15.09 7.38
N PRO A 592 -2.68 15.29 6.50
CA PRO A 592 -2.87 16.47 5.63
C PRO A 592 -3.31 17.71 6.42
N CYS A 593 -2.79 18.88 6.06
CA CYS A 593 -3.16 20.19 6.63
C CYS A 593 -3.50 21.17 5.51
N LEU A 594 -4.54 21.99 5.69
CA LEU A 594 -5.00 22.94 4.67
C LEU A 594 -5.14 24.37 5.19
N HIS A 595 -5.41 24.56 6.49
CA HIS A 595 -5.57 25.91 7.02
C HIS A 595 -4.18 26.47 7.40
N PRO A 596 -3.85 27.75 7.09
CA PRO A 596 -2.56 28.33 7.46
C PRO A 596 -2.26 28.31 8.96
N GLY A 597 -3.29 28.24 9.80
CA GLY A 597 -3.16 28.08 11.26
C GLY A 597 -2.74 26.68 11.73
N ASP A 598 -2.75 25.67 10.85
CA ASP A 598 -2.39 24.27 11.16
C ASP A 598 -0.88 24.08 11.34
N VAL A 599 -0.09 25.07 10.91
CA VAL A 599 1.36 25.11 11.09
C VAL A 599 1.65 25.93 12.34
N ARG A 600 2.22 25.28 13.35
CA ARG A 600 2.55 25.88 14.65
C ARG A 600 4.05 26.09 14.78
N ILE A 601 4.44 27.25 15.30
CA ILE A 601 5.80 27.57 15.68
C ILE A 601 5.87 27.42 17.21
N LEU A 602 6.59 26.41 17.67
CA LEU A 602 6.73 26.06 19.09
C LEU A 602 8.20 26.16 19.50
N SER A 603 8.48 26.15 20.80
CA SER A 603 9.83 26.13 21.36
C SER A 603 10.18 24.74 21.87
N ALA A 604 11.16 24.09 21.26
CA ALA A 604 11.76 22.89 21.83
C ALA A 604 12.64 23.29 23.03
N VAL A 605 12.46 22.62 24.16
CA VAL A 605 13.18 22.91 25.42
C VAL A 605 13.70 21.62 26.05
N ASP A 606 14.85 21.69 26.72
CA ASP A 606 15.38 20.54 27.46
C ASP A 606 14.63 20.34 28.78
N VAL A 607 14.15 19.12 28.99
CA VAL A 607 13.45 18.67 30.20
C VAL A 607 14.06 17.34 30.65
N PRO A 608 14.90 17.32 31.69
CA PRO A 608 15.55 16.10 32.20
C PRO A 608 14.59 14.95 32.51
N ALA A 609 13.39 15.27 33.01
CA ALA A 609 12.38 14.26 33.31
C ALA A 609 11.84 13.53 32.05
N LEU A 610 12.02 14.11 30.86
CA LEU A 610 11.54 13.58 29.58
C LEU A 610 12.64 12.94 28.72
N HIS A 611 13.89 12.84 29.18
CA HIS A 611 15.02 12.24 28.41
C HIS A 611 14.81 10.79 27.97
N HIS A 612 13.87 10.08 28.59
CA HIS A 612 13.46 8.73 28.17
C HIS A 612 12.60 8.73 26.89
N MET A 613 12.09 9.88 26.45
CA MET A 613 11.19 10.05 25.32
C MET A 613 11.96 10.33 24.03
N VAL A 614 12.29 9.27 23.27
CA VAL A 614 13.04 9.34 22.01
C VAL A 614 12.16 9.12 20.79
N ASP A 615 12.41 9.88 19.71
CA ASP A 615 11.72 9.79 18.40
C ASP A 615 10.20 10.01 18.48
N CYS A 616 9.77 10.84 19.42
CA CYS A 616 8.41 11.35 19.57
C CYS A 616 8.45 12.84 19.91
N VAL A 617 7.38 13.57 19.59
CA VAL A 617 7.20 14.96 20.01
C VAL A 617 6.28 14.97 21.22
N VAL A 618 6.76 15.52 22.34
CA VAL A 618 6.02 15.55 23.59
C VAL A 618 5.38 16.93 23.74
N PHE A 619 4.05 16.96 23.84
CA PHE A 619 3.25 18.15 23.97
C PHE A 619 2.89 18.46 25.44
N PRO A 620 2.72 19.74 25.80
CA PRO A 620 2.38 20.14 27.15
C PRO A 620 0.94 19.76 27.46
N GLN A 621 0.68 19.42 28.72
CA GLN A 621 -0.68 19.28 29.25
C GLN A 621 -1.24 20.59 29.83
N LYS A 622 -0.48 21.70 29.70
CA LYS A 622 -0.83 23.05 30.15
C LYS A 622 -1.17 23.93 28.94
N GLY A 623 -2.08 24.89 29.12
CA GLY A 623 -2.35 25.91 28.12
C GLY A 623 -3.82 26.20 27.85
N MET A 624 -4.08 26.95 26.78
CA MET A 624 -5.42 27.37 26.40
C MET A 624 -6.14 26.38 25.49
N ARG A 625 -5.37 25.63 24.69
CA ARG A 625 -5.82 24.68 23.68
C ARG A 625 -4.72 23.65 23.44
N PRO A 626 -4.99 22.36 23.23
CA PRO A 626 -3.95 21.37 22.96
C PRO A 626 -3.27 21.65 21.62
N HIS A 627 -1.93 21.70 21.57
CA HIS A 627 -1.21 21.85 20.30
C HIS A 627 -1.52 20.77 19.26
N PRO A 628 -1.81 19.49 19.62
CA PRO A 628 -2.39 18.52 18.69
C PRO A 628 -3.63 19.04 17.97
N ASP A 629 -4.61 19.55 18.71
CA ASP A 629 -5.86 20.07 18.13
C ASP A 629 -5.63 21.33 17.27
N GLU A 630 -4.64 22.15 17.63
CA GLU A 630 -4.19 23.27 16.79
C GLU A 630 -3.58 22.83 15.45
N CYS A 631 -3.05 21.60 15.39
CA CYS A 631 -2.45 21.00 14.20
C CYS A 631 -3.50 20.17 13.45
N SER A 632 -4.44 20.85 12.77
CA SER A 632 -5.46 20.21 11.94
C SER A 632 -6.47 19.33 12.71
N GLY A 633 -6.83 19.71 13.94
CA GLY A 633 -7.80 18.96 14.76
C GLY A 633 -7.30 17.58 15.16
N SER A 634 -5.98 17.45 15.34
CA SER A 634 -5.32 16.17 15.60
C SER A 634 -5.42 15.76 17.08
N ASP A 635 -5.31 14.47 17.33
CA ASP A 635 -5.28 13.87 18.67
C ASP A 635 -3.97 13.08 18.88
N LEU A 636 -3.84 12.42 20.03
CA LEU A 636 -2.69 11.59 20.37
C LEU A 636 -2.99 10.09 20.20
N ASP A 637 -3.91 9.70 19.30
CA ASP A 637 -4.32 8.30 19.09
C ASP A 637 -3.44 7.51 18.10
N GLY A 638 -2.38 8.17 17.63
CA GLY A 638 -1.33 7.63 16.76
C GLY A 638 -0.94 8.56 15.61
N ASP A 639 -1.38 9.82 15.64
CA ASP A 639 -1.02 10.82 14.66
C ASP A 639 0.50 11.10 14.65
N ILE A 640 0.99 11.38 13.44
CA ILE A 640 2.40 11.64 13.14
C ILE A 640 2.54 13.09 12.69
N TYR A 641 3.40 13.83 13.38
CA TYR A 641 3.65 15.25 13.18
C TYR A 641 4.92 15.47 12.36
N PHE A 642 4.85 16.38 11.41
CA PHE A 642 6.01 17.01 10.81
C PHE A 642 6.62 17.93 11.87
N VAL A 643 7.86 17.64 12.29
CA VAL A 643 8.64 18.47 13.23
C VAL A 643 9.91 18.89 12.52
N CYS A 644 10.11 20.20 12.34
CA CYS A 644 11.24 20.75 11.58
C CYS A 644 11.90 21.89 12.33
N TRP A 645 13.23 21.86 12.40
CA TRP A 645 14.07 22.87 13.06
C TRP A 645 15.04 23.53 12.07
N ASP A 646 14.75 23.42 10.77
CA ASP A 646 15.49 24.14 9.75
C ASP A 646 15.13 25.63 9.79
N HIS A 647 16.08 26.48 10.13
CA HIS A 647 15.87 27.92 10.27
C HIS A 647 15.28 28.58 9.02
N ASP A 648 15.60 28.08 7.82
CA ASP A 648 15.08 28.63 6.56
C ASP A 648 13.60 28.26 6.33
N LEU A 649 13.10 27.21 6.99
CA LEU A 649 11.72 26.73 6.88
C LEU A 649 10.83 27.21 8.03
N ILE A 650 11.37 27.89 9.06
CA ILE A 650 10.56 28.51 10.12
C ILE A 650 9.87 29.75 9.54
N PRO A 651 8.53 29.77 9.44
CA PRO A 651 7.84 30.90 8.85
C PRO A 651 7.94 32.14 9.76
N PRO A 652 8.01 33.36 9.18
CA PRO A 652 8.07 34.60 9.96
C PRO A 652 6.74 34.99 10.63
N ARG A 653 5.62 34.40 10.19
CA ARG A 653 4.28 34.66 10.75
C ARG A 653 3.58 33.37 11.18
N GLN A 654 2.72 33.50 12.18
CA GLN A 654 1.81 32.45 12.64
C GLN A 654 0.37 32.95 12.58
N ILE A 655 -0.56 32.08 12.17
CA ILE A 655 -1.99 32.37 12.10
C ILE A 655 -2.71 31.58 13.19
N ASN A 656 -3.85 32.09 13.66
CA ASN A 656 -4.66 31.37 14.63
C ASN A 656 -5.19 30.06 14.02
N PRO A 657 -5.14 28.94 14.77
CA PRO A 657 -5.69 27.67 14.31
C PRO A 657 -7.18 27.77 13.99
N MET A 658 -7.64 26.95 13.04
CA MET A 658 -9.06 26.84 12.72
C MET A 658 -9.82 26.20 13.89
N ASP A 659 -11.11 26.44 13.98
CA ASP A 659 -12.00 25.66 14.85
C ASP A 659 -12.29 24.30 14.21
N TYR A 660 -11.98 23.23 14.95
CA TYR A 660 -12.16 21.84 14.54
C TYR A 660 -13.35 21.16 15.24
N THR A 661 -14.24 21.94 15.86
CA THR A 661 -15.45 21.42 16.49
C THR A 661 -16.22 20.51 15.51
N PRO A 662 -16.45 19.24 15.86
CA PRO A 662 -17.12 18.29 14.98
C PRO A 662 -18.57 18.69 14.68
N ALA A 663 -19.05 18.33 13.49
CA ALA A 663 -20.46 18.47 13.16
C ALA A 663 -21.32 17.57 14.06
N PRO A 664 -22.53 18.01 14.47
CA PRO A 664 -23.46 17.17 15.22
C PRO A 664 -23.81 15.90 14.45
N THR A 665 -23.70 14.75 15.12
CA THR A 665 -24.01 13.45 14.52
C THR A 665 -25.47 13.06 14.77
N LYS A 666 -26.12 12.45 13.77
CA LYS A 666 -27.45 11.85 13.95
C LYS A 666 -27.37 10.66 14.89
N VAL A 667 -28.22 10.65 15.92
CA VAL A 667 -28.41 9.52 16.84
C VAL A 667 -29.72 8.84 16.47
N LEU A 668 -29.69 7.52 16.28
CA LEU A 668 -30.87 6.70 16.03
C LEU A 668 -31.66 6.46 17.32
N ASP A 669 -32.95 6.25 17.16
CA ASP A 669 -33.88 5.86 18.23
C ASP A 669 -33.88 4.34 18.50
N HIS A 670 -33.22 3.55 17.66
CA HIS A 670 -33.06 2.11 17.75
C HIS A 670 -31.58 1.71 17.65
N ASP A 671 -31.31 0.41 17.84
CA ASP A 671 -29.97 -0.17 17.70
C ASP A 671 -29.62 -0.33 16.21
N VAL A 672 -28.35 -0.13 15.85
CA VAL A 672 -27.90 -0.17 14.45
C VAL A 672 -28.06 -1.58 13.87
N MET A 673 -28.72 -1.68 12.71
CA MET A 673 -28.86 -2.91 11.94
C MET A 673 -27.77 -3.05 10.88
N ILE A 674 -27.44 -4.28 10.49
CA ILE A 674 -26.35 -4.53 9.52
C ILE A 674 -26.74 -4.02 8.13
N GLU A 675 -28.00 -4.09 7.78
CA GLU A 675 -28.56 -3.59 6.53
C GLU A 675 -28.38 -2.06 6.41
N GLU A 676 -28.45 -1.32 7.52
CA GLU A 676 -28.15 0.12 7.55
C GLU A 676 -26.65 0.38 7.33
N VAL A 677 -25.77 -0.50 7.81
CA VAL A 677 -24.31 -0.41 7.60
C VAL A 677 -23.97 -0.66 6.12
N GLU A 678 -24.64 -1.61 5.48
CA GLU A 678 -24.51 -1.92 4.05
C GLU A 678 -25.02 -0.76 3.18
N GLU A 679 -26.15 -0.16 3.56
CA GLU A 679 -26.66 1.03 2.89
C GLU A 679 -25.73 2.23 3.08
N TYR A 680 -25.23 2.45 4.31
CA TYR A 680 -24.25 3.50 4.62
C TYR A 680 -22.99 3.36 3.77
N PHE A 681 -22.46 2.14 3.59
CA PHE A 681 -21.32 1.89 2.72
C PHE A 681 -21.59 2.35 1.30
N THR A 682 -22.74 2.00 0.74
CA THR A 682 -23.10 2.35 -0.63
C THR A 682 -23.32 3.87 -0.78
N ASN A 683 -23.96 4.49 0.22
CA ASN A 683 -24.15 5.94 0.30
C ASN A 683 -22.84 6.72 0.43
N TYR A 684 -21.85 6.18 1.15
CA TYR A 684 -20.53 6.78 1.30
C TYR A 684 -19.84 6.96 -0.06
N ILE A 685 -19.87 5.95 -0.93
CA ILE A 685 -19.21 6.01 -2.25
C ILE A 685 -19.75 7.17 -3.10
N GLY A 686 -21.05 7.45 -3.02
CA GLY A 686 -21.67 8.59 -3.71
C GLY A 686 -21.27 9.96 -3.14
N ASN A 687 -20.80 10.01 -1.89
CA ASN A 687 -20.62 11.24 -1.12
C ASN A 687 -19.17 11.48 -0.66
N ASP A 688 -18.20 10.63 -1.03
CA ASP A 688 -16.79 10.89 -0.74
C ASP A 688 -16.26 12.05 -1.59
N LYS A 689 -16.12 13.22 -0.96
CA LYS A 689 -15.62 14.46 -1.58
C LYS A 689 -14.21 14.84 -1.12
N LEU A 690 -13.54 14.03 -0.29
CA LEU A 690 -12.28 14.39 0.37
C LEU A 690 -11.18 14.78 -0.65
N GLY A 691 -11.01 13.95 -1.69
CA GLY A 691 -10.02 14.20 -2.74
C GLY A 691 -10.37 15.38 -3.65
N ILE A 692 -11.65 15.65 -3.86
CA ILE A 692 -12.13 16.79 -4.66
C ILE A 692 -11.83 18.10 -3.93
N ILE A 693 -12.14 18.15 -2.63
CA ILE A 693 -11.87 19.32 -1.77
C ILE A 693 -10.36 19.60 -1.69
N ALA A 694 -9.52 18.57 -1.48
CA ALA A 694 -8.07 18.74 -1.44
C ALA A 694 -7.48 19.29 -2.75
N ASN A 695 -7.97 18.79 -3.89
CA ASN A 695 -7.56 19.29 -5.21
C ASN A 695 -8.04 20.72 -5.43
N ALA A 696 -9.29 21.03 -5.08
CA ALA A 696 -9.82 22.38 -5.17
C ALA A 696 -8.99 23.36 -4.34
N HIS A 697 -8.66 23.01 -3.09
CA HIS A 697 -7.82 23.83 -2.24
C HIS A 697 -6.44 24.08 -2.87
N THR A 698 -5.81 23.04 -3.42
CA THR A 698 -4.51 23.16 -4.10
C THR A 698 -4.58 24.15 -5.27
N VAL A 699 -5.66 24.13 -6.05
CA VAL A 699 -5.85 25.03 -7.20
C VAL A 699 -6.12 26.47 -6.75
N PHE A 700 -7.03 26.69 -5.80
CA PHE A 700 -7.31 28.04 -5.32
C PHE A 700 -6.11 28.66 -4.61
N ALA A 701 -5.38 27.88 -3.81
CA ALA A 701 -4.18 28.38 -3.13
C ALA A 701 -3.02 28.67 -4.10
N ASP A 702 -3.04 28.08 -5.29
CA ASP A 702 -2.08 28.35 -6.36
C ASP A 702 -2.45 29.59 -7.20
N LYS A 703 -3.74 29.75 -7.50
CA LYS A 703 -4.26 30.81 -8.38
C LYS A 703 -4.43 32.17 -7.68
N GLU A 704 -4.81 32.17 -6.41
CA GLU A 704 -5.15 33.39 -5.66
C GLU A 704 -3.90 34.09 -5.09
N TYR A 705 -3.89 35.43 -5.09
CA TYR A 705 -2.78 36.23 -4.57
C TYR A 705 -2.47 35.95 -3.10
N ASP A 706 -3.51 35.82 -2.27
CA ASP A 706 -3.39 35.51 -0.83
C ASP A 706 -3.11 34.02 -0.53
N LYS A 707 -2.94 33.20 -1.57
CA LYS A 707 -2.65 31.76 -1.46
C LYS A 707 -3.67 31.05 -0.55
N ALA A 708 -3.23 30.28 0.45
CA ALA A 708 -4.13 29.56 1.36
C ALA A 708 -4.88 30.47 2.37
N LEU A 709 -4.60 31.78 2.42
CA LEU A 709 -5.36 32.72 3.24
C LEU A 709 -6.64 33.22 2.58
N CYS A 710 -6.80 32.98 1.27
CA CYS A 710 -7.97 33.44 0.53
C CYS A 710 -9.27 32.78 1.08
N PRO A 711 -10.43 33.46 0.96
CA PRO A 711 -11.69 32.93 1.49
C PRO A 711 -12.06 31.53 0.97
N PRO A 712 -11.91 31.20 -0.34
CA PRO A 712 -12.17 29.85 -0.85
C PRO A 712 -11.35 28.77 -0.15
N CYS A 713 -10.06 28.99 0.10
CA CYS A 713 -9.19 28.02 0.76
C CYS A 713 -9.61 27.77 2.21
N LYS A 714 -9.99 28.82 2.96
CA LYS A 714 -10.47 28.69 4.35
C LYS A 714 -11.79 27.92 4.43
N GLU A 715 -12.70 28.16 3.48
CA GLU A 715 -13.96 27.42 3.37
C GLU A 715 -13.71 25.95 3.03
N LEU A 716 -12.83 25.69 2.06
CA LEU A 716 -12.40 24.33 1.70
C LEU A 716 -11.71 23.61 2.85
N ALA A 717 -10.93 24.29 3.69
CA ALA A 717 -10.32 23.69 4.88
C ALA A 717 -11.38 23.21 5.90
N LYS A 718 -12.46 23.98 6.10
CA LYS A 718 -13.61 23.55 6.94
C LYS A 718 -14.32 22.34 6.35
N LEU A 719 -14.62 22.38 5.05
CA LEU A 719 -15.26 21.26 4.35
C LEU A 719 -14.37 20.00 4.35
N PHE A 720 -13.05 20.17 4.29
CA PHE A 720 -12.10 19.07 4.37
C PHE A 720 -12.14 18.38 5.73
N SER A 721 -12.24 19.15 6.82
CA SER A 721 -12.42 18.61 8.17
C SER A 721 -13.70 17.75 8.28
N ILE A 722 -14.82 18.27 7.74
CA ILE A 722 -16.10 17.52 7.70
C ILE A 722 -15.95 16.22 6.88
N ALA A 723 -15.34 16.30 5.69
CA ALA A 723 -15.12 15.14 4.83
C ALA A 723 -14.17 14.10 5.47
N LEU A 724 -13.20 14.54 6.28
CA LEU A 724 -12.26 13.64 6.95
C LEU A 724 -12.96 12.78 8.03
N GLU A 725 -13.91 13.38 8.75
CA GLU A 725 -14.68 12.74 9.82
C GLU A 725 -15.95 12.03 9.32
N PHE A 726 -16.36 12.25 8.06
CA PHE A 726 -17.50 11.57 7.42
C PHE A 726 -17.56 10.04 7.67
N PRO A 727 -16.45 9.27 7.58
CA PRO A 727 -16.42 7.84 7.91
C PRO A 727 -16.88 7.47 9.33
N LYS A 728 -16.90 8.43 10.27
CA LYS A 728 -17.26 8.23 11.68
C LYS A 728 -18.53 8.98 12.08
N THR A 729 -18.84 10.09 11.42
CA THR A 729 -20.00 10.95 11.74
C THR A 729 -21.23 10.61 10.90
N GLY A 730 -21.02 10.13 9.68
CA GLY A 730 -22.08 9.92 8.69
C GLY A 730 -22.56 11.20 8.02
N VAL A 731 -21.90 12.34 8.25
CA VAL A 731 -22.24 13.64 7.66
C VAL A 731 -21.35 13.92 6.44
N PRO A 732 -21.88 13.98 5.21
CA PRO A 732 -21.10 14.28 4.02
C PRO A 732 -20.78 15.78 3.92
N ALA A 733 -19.67 16.12 3.27
CA ALA A 733 -19.34 17.51 2.94
C ALA A 733 -19.97 17.92 1.61
N GLU A 734 -20.70 19.02 1.60
CA GLU A 734 -21.29 19.62 0.40
C GLU A 734 -20.37 20.72 -0.12
N ILE A 735 -19.99 20.65 -1.40
CA ILE A 735 -19.13 21.65 -2.04
C ILE A 735 -20.02 22.69 -2.73
N PRO A 736 -20.01 23.96 -2.30
CA PRO A 736 -20.73 25.03 -2.99
C PRO A 736 -20.26 25.27 -4.43
N PHE A 737 -21.14 25.81 -5.27
CA PHE A 737 -20.85 26.02 -6.69
C PHE A 737 -19.60 26.89 -6.93
N HIS A 738 -19.38 27.93 -6.12
CA HIS A 738 -18.23 28.84 -6.26
C HIS A 738 -16.88 28.18 -5.96
N LEU A 739 -16.86 27.03 -5.28
CA LEU A 739 -15.64 26.26 -4.98
C LEU A 739 -15.34 25.18 -6.04
N HIS A 740 -16.09 25.14 -7.15
CA HIS A 740 -15.82 24.20 -8.24
C HIS A 740 -14.72 24.73 -9.17
N VAL A 741 -13.66 23.93 -9.31
CA VAL A 741 -12.52 24.25 -10.17
C VAL A 741 -12.84 24.01 -11.64
N LYS A 742 -12.50 24.99 -12.49
CA LYS A 742 -12.66 24.94 -13.96
C LYS A 742 -11.35 24.66 -14.71
N GLU A 743 -10.24 25.17 -14.20
CA GLU A 743 -8.90 25.08 -14.78
C GLU A 743 -7.91 24.61 -13.72
N TYR A 744 -6.92 23.80 -14.09
CA TYR A 744 -5.96 23.19 -13.17
C TYR A 744 -4.53 23.68 -13.45
N PRO A 745 -3.65 23.78 -12.46
CA PRO A 745 -2.26 24.11 -12.71
C PRO A 745 -1.52 22.96 -13.42
N ASP A 746 -0.52 23.32 -14.22
CA ASP A 746 0.33 22.43 -15.02
C ASP A 746 0.92 21.26 -14.22
N PHE A 747 1.37 21.49 -12.99
CA PHE A 747 1.95 20.45 -12.13
C PHE A 747 0.96 19.35 -11.67
N MET A 748 -0.34 19.51 -11.92
CA MET A 748 -1.35 18.48 -11.64
C MET A 748 -1.58 17.52 -12.82
N GLU A 749 -1.03 17.81 -14.01
CA GLU A 749 -1.01 16.92 -15.18
C GLU A 749 -2.38 16.32 -15.55
N LYS A 750 -3.43 17.14 -15.56
CA LYS A 750 -4.80 16.72 -15.89
C LYS A 750 -5.04 16.69 -17.40
N ALA A 751 -4.73 15.57 -18.05
CA ALA A 751 -4.81 15.41 -19.52
C ALA A 751 -6.14 15.84 -20.16
N ASN A 752 -7.28 15.58 -19.50
CA ASN A 752 -8.62 15.85 -20.04
C ASN A 752 -9.29 17.11 -19.45
N LYS A 753 -8.50 18.05 -18.90
CA LYS A 753 -9.01 19.30 -18.31
C LYS A 753 -8.19 20.49 -18.80
N PRO A 754 -8.80 21.68 -18.89
CA PRO A 754 -8.04 22.91 -19.16
C PRO A 754 -6.95 23.12 -18.10
N THR A 755 -5.75 23.46 -18.54
CA THR A 755 -4.61 23.70 -17.65
C THR A 755 -3.96 25.07 -17.88
N TYR A 756 -3.39 25.65 -16.82
CA TYR A 756 -2.59 26.89 -16.88
C TYR A 756 -1.20 26.68 -16.28
N GLU A 757 -0.20 27.47 -16.70
CA GLU A 757 1.13 27.42 -16.10
C GLU A 757 1.14 28.09 -14.71
N SER A 758 1.38 27.31 -13.66
CA SER A 758 1.43 27.84 -12.30
C SER A 758 2.63 28.76 -12.10
N GLN A 759 2.39 29.93 -11.51
CA GLN A 759 3.43 30.89 -11.11
C GLN A 759 3.89 30.69 -9.65
N SER A 760 3.29 29.74 -8.92
CA SER A 760 3.67 29.44 -7.55
C SER A 760 4.98 28.65 -7.50
N VAL A 761 5.57 28.56 -6.30
CA VAL A 761 6.76 27.75 -6.06
C VAL A 761 6.56 26.28 -6.46
N ILE A 762 5.36 25.73 -6.33
CA ILE A 762 5.10 24.33 -6.73
C ILE A 762 5.22 24.16 -8.24
N GLY A 763 4.70 25.12 -9.03
CA GLY A 763 4.87 25.14 -10.48
C GLY A 763 6.34 25.21 -10.89
N LYS A 764 7.12 26.09 -10.25
CA LYS A 764 8.58 26.20 -10.48
C LYS A 764 9.31 24.88 -10.19
N LEU A 765 9.05 24.31 -9.01
CA LEU A 765 9.66 23.04 -8.57
C LEU A 765 9.29 21.89 -9.51
N PHE A 766 8.04 21.82 -9.97
CA PHE A 766 7.60 20.82 -10.94
C PHE A 766 8.37 20.93 -12.25
N ARG A 767 8.46 22.14 -12.83
CA ARG A 767 9.14 22.36 -14.11
C ARG A 767 10.65 22.07 -14.03
N GLU A 768 11.30 22.35 -12.90
CA GLU A 768 12.72 22.03 -12.68
C GLU A 768 13.03 20.53 -12.81
N VAL A 769 12.13 19.64 -12.36
CA VAL A 769 12.35 18.18 -12.41
C VAL A 769 11.55 17.47 -13.50
N LYS A 770 10.70 18.17 -14.25
CA LYS A 770 9.77 17.56 -15.24
C LYS A 770 10.52 16.75 -16.30
N ASP A 771 11.64 17.27 -16.77
CA ASP A 771 12.45 16.65 -17.84
C ASP A 771 13.57 15.75 -17.29
N VAL A 772 13.91 15.90 -16.00
CA VAL A 772 14.90 15.06 -15.30
C VAL A 772 14.27 13.76 -14.78
N ALA A 773 13.00 13.83 -14.35
CA ALA A 773 12.24 12.69 -13.90
C ALA A 773 11.71 11.88 -15.11
N PRO A 774 12.10 10.60 -15.27
CA PRO A 774 11.75 9.83 -16.45
C PRO A 774 10.22 9.64 -16.58
N HIS A 775 9.69 9.89 -17.79
CA HIS A 775 8.28 9.60 -18.14
C HIS A 775 8.04 8.09 -18.33
N ASN A 776 9.05 7.39 -18.84
CA ASN A 776 9.22 5.93 -18.87
C ASN A 776 10.69 5.67 -18.51
N TYR A 777 10.94 4.77 -17.57
CA TYR A 777 12.30 4.45 -17.12
C TYR A 777 12.66 3.07 -17.65
N ASP A 778 13.52 3.03 -18.68
CA ASP A 778 14.18 1.81 -19.11
C ASP A 778 15.39 1.59 -18.18
N ILE A 779 15.17 0.88 -17.08
CA ILE A 779 16.27 0.22 -16.37
C ILE A 779 16.99 -0.61 -17.42
N ARG A 780 18.31 -0.46 -17.56
CA ARG A 780 19.08 -1.32 -18.47
C ARG A 780 18.82 -2.76 -18.06
N SER A 781 18.19 -3.52 -18.94
CA SER A 781 17.96 -4.95 -18.71
C SER A 781 19.30 -5.66 -18.59
N PHE A 782 19.35 -6.66 -17.71
CA PHE A 782 20.51 -7.54 -17.64
C PHE A 782 20.49 -8.41 -18.89
N THR A 783 21.20 -8.01 -19.94
CA THR A 783 21.30 -8.76 -21.18
C THR A 783 22.43 -9.80 -21.09
N ARG A 784 22.45 -10.73 -22.06
CA ARG A 784 23.55 -11.70 -22.19
C ARG A 784 24.91 -11.02 -22.33
N ASP A 785 24.99 -9.88 -23.01
CA ASP A 785 26.24 -9.12 -23.16
C ASP A 785 26.67 -8.48 -21.83
N VAL A 786 25.72 -7.97 -21.05
CA VAL A 786 26.00 -7.48 -19.69
C VAL A 786 26.49 -8.63 -18.82
N ALA A 787 25.88 -9.82 -18.90
CA ALA A 787 26.35 -11.02 -18.20
C ALA A 787 27.81 -11.35 -18.55
N MET A 788 28.19 -11.28 -19.84
CA MET A 788 29.57 -11.54 -20.26
C MET A 788 30.57 -10.53 -19.70
N GLN A 789 30.17 -9.26 -19.59
CA GLN A 789 31.04 -8.18 -19.13
C GLN A 789 31.15 -8.09 -17.61
N SER A 790 30.11 -8.54 -16.90
CA SER A 790 29.98 -8.35 -15.45
C SER A 790 30.18 -9.64 -14.63
N TYR A 791 30.36 -10.79 -15.27
CA TYR A 791 30.64 -12.05 -14.57
C TYR A 791 31.97 -11.95 -13.80
N ASP A 792 31.90 -12.11 -12.48
CA ASP A 792 33.01 -11.96 -11.57
C ASP A 792 33.63 -13.32 -11.25
N ALA A 793 34.74 -13.65 -11.93
CA ALA A 793 35.46 -14.90 -11.70
C ALA A 793 36.01 -15.04 -10.26
N ASP A 794 36.10 -13.95 -9.48
CA ASP A 794 36.46 -14.06 -8.05
C ASP A 794 35.40 -14.81 -7.24
N MET A 795 34.17 -14.89 -7.74
CA MET A 795 33.08 -15.61 -7.09
C MET A 795 33.18 -17.13 -7.27
N GLU A 796 34.10 -17.64 -8.09
CA GLU A 796 34.34 -19.08 -8.26
C GLU A 796 35.17 -19.64 -7.09
N VAL A 797 34.58 -20.63 -6.42
CA VAL A 797 35.15 -21.37 -5.30
C VAL A 797 35.23 -22.83 -5.70
N ASP A 798 36.38 -23.47 -5.48
CA ASP A 798 36.61 -24.87 -5.84
C ASP A 798 35.48 -25.79 -5.33
N GLY A 799 34.96 -26.65 -6.21
CA GLY A 799 33.87 -27.59 -5.90
C GLY A 799 32.46 -27.05 -6.15
N PHE A 800 32.30 -25.82 -6.66
CA PHE A 800 30.96 -25.27 -6.94
C PHE A 800 30.21 -26.06 -8.03
N GLU A 801 30.93 -26.69 -8.95
CA GLU A 801 30.36 -27.45 -10.08
C GLU A 801 29.46 -28.60 -9.62
N ASP A 802 29.77 -29.21 -8.47
CA ASP A 802 29.00 -30.30 -7.88
C ASP A 802 27.57 -29.87 -7.49
N TYR A 803 27.37 -28.56 -7.27
CA TYR A 803 26.10 -27.98 -6.82
C TYR A 803 25.34 -27.23 -7.92
N VAL A 804 25.91 -27.10 -9.13
CA VAL A 804 25.32 -26.31 -10.23
C VAL A 804 23.91 -26.80 -10.61
N ARG A 805 23.69 -28.12 -10.67
CA ARG A 805 22.38 -28.69 -11.02
C ARG A 805 21.32 -28.31 -10.00
N ASP A 806 21.64 -28.42 -8.71
CA ASP A 806 20.69 -28.11 -7.66
C ASP A 806 20.48 -26.60 -7.56
N ALA A 807 21.53 -25.80 -7.73
CA ALA A 807 21.44 -24.33 -7.80
C ALA A 807 20.51 -23.88 -8.95
N PHE A 808 20.61 -24.48 -10.13
CA PHE A 808 19.72 -24.21 -11.26
C PHE A 808 18.25 -24.53 -10.93
N TYR A 809 17.99 -25.65 -10.25
CA TYR A 809 16.65 -26.02 -9.80
C TYR A 809 16.08 -24.99 -8.82
N TYR A 810 16.81 -24.62 -7.78
CA TYR A 810 16.32 -23.66 -6.78
C TYR A 810 16.22 -22.23 -7.31
N LYS A 811 17.10 -21.83 -8.24
CA LYS A 811 16.95 -20.55 -8.94
C LYS A 811 15.65 -20.53 -9.74
N SER A 812 15.36 -21.62 -10.48
CA SER A 812 14.11 -21.75 -11.24
C SER A 812 12.87 -21.62 -10.34
N GLN A 813 12.90 -22.20 -9.13
CA GLN A 813 11.84 -22.07 -8.13
C GLN A 813 11.73 -20.64 -7.58
N TYR A 814 12.87 -20.01 -7.27
CA TYR A 814 12.90 -18.64 -6.76
C TYR A 814 12.33 -17.65 -7.78
N ASP A 815 12.82 -17.71 -9.03
CA ASP A 815 12.41 -16.81 -10.10
C ASP A 815 10.92 -16.93 -10.39
N PHE A 816 10.42 -18.17 -10.48
CA PHE A 816 8.99 -18.43 -10.68
C PHE A 816 8.14 -17.82 -9.55
N LYS A 817 8.54 -17.99 -8.28
CA LYS A 817 7.80 -17.46 -7.12
C LYS A 817 7.87 -15.93 -7.05
N LEU A 818 9.02 -15.34 -7.38
CA LEU A 818 9.18 -13.89 -7.42
C LEU A 818 8.38 -13.26 -8.57
N GLY A 819 8.43 -13.86 -9.76
CA GLY A 819 7.63 -13.44 -10.92
C GLY A 819 6.14 -13.49 -10.62
N SER A 820 5.67 -14.59 -10.01
CA SER A 820 4.28 -14.75 -9.57
C SER A 820 3.84 -13.64 -8.58
N LEU A 821 4.71 -13.24 -7.64
CA LEU A 821 4.44 -12.10 -6.77
C LEU A 821 4.37 -10.78 -7.54
N MET A 822 5.32 -10.55 -8.45
CA MET A 822 5.36 -9.33 -9.27
C MET A 822 4.09 -9.18 -10.09
N ASP A 823 3.62 -10.24 -10.73
CA ASP A 823 2.40 -10.23 -11.54
C ASP A 823 1.15 -10.00 -10.70
N CYS A 824 1.06 -10.66 -9.52
CA CYS A 824 -0.05 -10.48 -8.60
C CYS A 824 -0.27 -8.99 -8.25
N TYR A 825 0.82 -8.21 -8.13
CA TYR A 825 0.76 -6.78 -7.80
C TYR A 825 0.88 -5.85 -9.03
N GLY A 826 1.11 -6.40 -10.23
CA GLY A 826 1.38 -5.65 -11.44
C GLY A 826 2.67 -4.81 -11.38
N ILE A 827 3.70 -5.33 -10.72
CA ILE A 827 5.03 -4.72 -10.61
C ILE A 827 5.88 -5.21 -11.78
N ARG A 828 6.54 -4.30 -12.49
CA ARG A 828 7.23 -4.63 -13.74
C ARG A 828 8.64 -5.18 -13.55
N THR A 829 9.37 -4.68 -12.57
CA THR A 829 10.80 -4.95 -12.45
C THR A 829 11.16 -5.53 -11.09
N GLU A 830 12.19 -6.38 -11.08
CA GLU A 830 12.69 -7.03 -9.87
C GLU A 830 13.14 -6.00 -8.82
N SER A 831 13.82 -4.94 -9.24
CA SER A 831 14.30 -3.89 -8.33
C SER A 831 13.17 -3.11 -7.66
N GLU A 832 12.03 -2.88 -8.34
CA GLU A 832 10.87 -2.22 -7.74
C GLU A 832 10.32 -3.04 -6.56
N ILE A 833 10.08 -4.34 -6.77
CA ILE A 833 9.50 -5.21 -5.74
C ILE A 833 10.46 -5.41 -4.56
N LEU A 834 11.77 -5.51 -4.82
CA LEU A 834 12.78 -5.70 -3.78
C LEU A 834 13.06 -4.43 -2.97
N SER A 835 13.17 -3.28 -3.65
CA SER A 835 13.49 -2.01 -2.97
C SER A 835 12.28 -1.38 -2.26
N GLY A 836 11.06 -1.81 -2.59
CA GLY A 836 9.82 -1.14 -2.17
C GLY A 836 9.61 0.22 -2.86
N SER A 837 10.48 0.59 -3.82
CA SER A 837 10.42 1.85 -4.55
C SER A 837 9.50 1.73 -5.77
N LEU A 838 8.21 1.50 -5.51
CA LEU A 838 7.22 1.11 -6.53
C LEU A 838 6.85 2.27 -7.47
N MET A 839 7.27 2.18 -8.73
CA MET A 839 7.07 3.19 -9.77
C MET A 839 5.69 3.09 -10.39
N LYS A 840 5.22 1.87 -10.63
CA LYS A 840 3.85 1.58 -11.07
C LYS A 840 3.38 0.30 -10.38
N MET A 841 2.11 0.27 -10.03
CA MET A 841 1.42 -0.94 -9.57
C MET A 841 0.13 -1.07 -10.36
N SER A 842 -0.47 -2.25 -10.35
CA SER A 842 -1.85 -2.41 -10.80
C SER A 842 -2.76 -1.44 -10.04
N LYS A 843 -3.73 -0.82 -10.74
CA LYS A 843 -4.66 0.19 -10.19
C LYS A 843 -5.49 -0.36 -9.02
N SER A 844 -5.59 -1.68 -8.94
CA SER A 844 -6.25 -2.47 -7.92
C SER A 844 -5.59 -2.44 -6.53
N PHE A 845 -4.35 -1.94 -6.44
CA PHE A 845 -3.54 -1.89 -5.22
C PHE A 845 -3.15 -0.46 -4.83
N ASP A 846 -3.02 -0.22 -3.53
CA ASP A 846 -2.54 1.05 -3.00
C ASP A 846 -1.05 0.93 -2.64
N LYS A 847 -0.21 1.66 -3.36
CA LYS A 847 1.25 1.67 -3.19
C LYS A 847 1.71 1.88 -1.74
N ARG A 848 0.99 2.67 -0.93
CA ARG A 848 1.41 2.95 0.45
C ARG A 848 0.95 1.85 1.40
N LYS A 849 -0.26 1.32 1.20
CA LYS A 849 -0.86 0.31 2.09
C LYS A 849 -0.30 -1.09 1.84
N ASP A 850 -0.09 -1.46 0.58
CA ASP A 850 0.31 -2.81 0.21
C ASP A 850 1.83 -3.01 0.21
N ALA A 851 2.64 -1.94 0.19
CA ALA A 851 4.10 -2.01 0.20
C ALA A 851 4.66 -2.81 1.39
N GLU A 852 4.05 -2.69 2.58
CA GLU A 852 4.49 -3.47 3.75
C GLU A 852 4.24 -4.97 3.55
N ALA A 853 3.06 -5.35 3.07
CA ALA A 853 2.73 -6.75 2.80
C ALA A 853 3.64 -7.36 1.72
N ILE A 854 3.92 -6.59 0.66
CA ILE A 854 4.86 -6.97 -0.41
C ILE A 854 6.26 -7.18 0.15
N ALA A 855 6.78 -6.22 0.93
CA ALA A 855 8.10 -6.34 1.54
C ALA A 855 8.22 -7.56 2.45
N LEU A 856 7.15 -7.89 3.19
CA LEU A 856 7.10 -9.08 4.05
C LEU A 856 6.97 -10.39 3.24
N ALA A 857 6.27 -10.38 2.10
CA ALA A 857 6.19 -11.52 1.18
C ALA A 857 7.56 -11.81 0.54
N VAL A 858 8.24 -10.79 0.05
CA VAL A 858 9.63 -10.88 -0.47
C VAL A 858 10.55 -11.43 0.60
N ARG A 859 10.46 -10.93 1.84
CA ARG A 859 11.27 -11.44 2.96
C ARG A 859 10.99 -12.94 3.23
N SER A 860 9.73 -13.36 3.15
CA SER A 860 9.34 -14.77 3.32
C SER A 860 9.95 -15.66 2.23
N LEU A 861 9.92 -15.22 0.97
CA LEU A 861 10.55 -15.94 -0.15
C LEU A 861 12.07 -16.07 0.04
N ARG A 862 12.74 -15.01 0.46
CA ARG A 862 14.20 -15.06 0.72
C ARG A 862 14.56 -15.96 1.89
N LYS A 863 13.73 -15.97 2.94
CA LYS A 863 13.87 -16.91 4.05
C LYS A 863 13.70 -18.35 3.57
N GLU A 864 12.71 -18.62 2.72
CA GLU A 864 12.51 -19.93 2.09
C GLU A 864 13.75 -20.33 1.28
N ALA A 865 14.30 -19.43 0.45
CA ALA A 865 15.55 -19.66 -0.26
C ALA A 865 16.72 -20.02 0.68
N ARG A 866 16.90 -19.29 1.78
CA ARG A 866 17.91 -19.65 2.80
C ARG A 866 17.68 -21.03 3.41
N THR A 867 16.44 -21.49 3.55
CA THR A 867 16.20 -22.87 4.01
C THR A 867 16.63 -23.91 2.98
N TRP A 868 16.49 -23.64 1.68
CA TRP A 868 17.02 -24.50 0.62
C TRP A 868 18.55 -24.56 0.68
N PHE A 869 19.20 -23.41 0.82
CA PHE A 869 20.64 -23.31 0.99
C PHE A 869 21.17 -24.11 2.19
N ASN A 870 20.55 -23.93 3.36
CA ASN A 870 20.95 -24.63 4.58
C ASN A 870 20.75 -26.15 4.48
N LYS A 871 19.73 -26.61 3.74
CA LYS A 871 19.51 -28.04 3.49
C LYS A 871 20.62 -28.65 2.63
N MET A 872 21.15 -27.92 1.65
CA MET A 872 22.32 -28.39 0.89
C MET A 872 23.56 -28.49 1.77
N GLY A 873 23.83 -27.45 2.58
CA GLY A 873 25.01 -27.40 3.44
C GLY A 873 24.99 -28.32 4.67
N SER A 874 23.90 -29.08 4.89
CA SER A 874 23.75 -30.01 6.03
C SER A 874 23.66 -31.48 5.61
N GLY A 875 23.98 -31.80 4.34
CA GLY A 875 24.05 -33.18 3.87
C GLY A 875 25.09 -34.01 4.63
N THR A 876 24.86 -35.33 4.75
CA THR A 876 25.69 -36.30 5.50
C THR A 876 27.17 -36.40 5.08
N TYR A 877 27.56 -35.70 4.01
CA TYR A 877 28.94 -35.62 3.49
C TYR A 877 29.45 -34.18 3.35
N ALA A 878 28.71 -33.17 3.84
CA ALA A 878 29.03 -31.78 3.60
C ALA A 878 30.10 -31.23 4.57
N GLY A 879 31.21 -30.72 4.02
CA GLY A 879 32.27 -30.01 4.76
C GLY A 879 31.91 -28.55 5.05
N ALA A 880 32.68 -27.86 5.91
CA ALA A 880 32.49 -26.43 6.16
C ALA A 880 32.77 -25.56 4.92
N ASP A 881 33.65 -26.02 4.02
CA ASP A 881 34.00 -25.35 2.77
C ASP A 881 32.90 -25.43 1.70
N ASP A 882 31.99 -26.41 1.80
CA ASP A 882 30.91 -26.62 0.84
C ASP A 882 29.91 -25.47 0.82
N VAL A 883 29.77 -24.73 1.93
CA VAL A 883 28.84 -23.59 2.01
C VAL A 883 29.25 -22.47 1.04
N TYR A 884 30.56 -22.27 0.84
CA TYR A 884 31.07 -21.28 -0.12
C TYR A 884 30.98 -21.78 -1.56
N ALA A 885 31.21 -23.08 -1.80
CA ALA A 885 30.99 -23.72 -3.10
C ALA A 885 29.50 -23.65 -3.52
N ILE A 886 28.56 -23.88 -2.61
CA ILE A 886 27.12 -23.74 -2.87
C ILE A 886 26.76 -22.28 -3.20
N ALA A 887 27.27 -21.31 -2.44
CA ALA A 887 27.02 -19.88 -2.70
C ALA A 887 27.61 -19.44 -4.05
N SER A 888 28.80 -19.95 -4.38
CA SER A 888 29.45 -19.79 -5.68
C SER A 888 28.59 -20.36 -6.81
N ALA A 889 28.04 -21.58 -6.65
CA ALA A 889 27.14 -22.19 -7.62
C ALA A 889 25.88 -21.34 -7.85
N TRP A 890 25.30 -20.78 -6.78
CA TRP A 890 24.14 -19.86 -6.87
C TRP A 890 24.46 -18.59 -7.64
N TYR A 891 25.65 -18.00 -7.42
CA TYR A 891 26.14 -16.88 -8.21
C TYR A 891 26.33 -17.28 -9.68
N HIS A 892 26.99 -18.42 -9.92
CA HIS A 892 27.30 -18.92 -11.26
C HIS A 892 26.05 -19.12 -12.12
N VAL A 893 25.05 -19.86 -11.62
CA VAL A 893 23.80 -20.10 -12.38
C VAL A 893 22.98 -18.83 -12.61
N THR A 894 23.28 -17.76 -11.86
CA THR A 894 22.60 -16.47 -11.98
C THR A 894 23.32 -15.52 -12.94
N TYR A 895 24.64 -15.40 -12.86
CA TYR A 895 25.40 -14.39 -13.60
C TYR A 895 26.09 -14.92 -14.84
N HIS A 896 26.34 -16.23 -14.95
CA HIS A 896 27.11 -16.76 -16.07
C HIS A 896 26.29 -16.70 -17.39
N PRO A 897 26.87 -16.22 -18.52
CA PRO A 897 26.16 -16.00 -19.79
C PRO A 897 25.50 -17.24 -20.41
N TYR A 898 25.90 -18.44 -19.98
CA TYR A 898 25.31 -19.70 -20.41
C TYR A 898 23.88 -19.88 -19.88
N TYR A 899 23.60 -19.41 -18.67
CA TYR A 899 22.29 -19.57 -18.01
C TYR A 899 21.34 -18.41 -18.27
N TRP A 900 21.79 -17.39 -19.00
CA TRP A 900 20.96 -16.23 -19.33
C TRP A 900 19.75 -16.66 -20.18
N GLY A 901 18.55 -16.33 -19.71
CA GLY A 901 17.30 -16.69 -20.40
C GLY A 901 16.88 -18.16 -20.25
N CYS A 902 17.51 -18.94 -19.36
CA CYS A 902 17.14 -20.34 -19.10
C CYS A 902 16.04 -20.52 -18.06
N TYR A 903 15.54 -19.43 -17.47
CA TYR A 903 14.52 -19.40 -16.41
C TYR A 903 13.21 -18.82 -16.91
N ASN A 904 12.11 -19.01 -16.18
CA ASN A 904 10.78 -18.48 -16.52
C ASN A 904 10.29 -18.88 -17.94
N GLU A 905 10.60 -20.11 -18.37
CA GLU A 905 10.27 -20.60 -19.72
C GLU A 905 8.76 -20.56 -20.01
N GLY A 906 8.36 -19.72 -20.97
CA GLY A 906 6.95 -19.49 -21.34
C GLY A 906 6.23 -18.43 -20.52
N MET A 907 6.96 -17.60 -19.77
CA MET A 907 6.45 -16.42 -19.05
C MET A 907 7.18 -15.16 -19.54
N TYR A 908 6.52 -14.00 -19.44
CA TYR A 908 7.09 -12.70 -19.86
C TYR A 908 7.90 -12.04 -18.74
N HIS A 909 8.85 -12.77 -18.16
CA HIS A 909 9.71 -12.25 -17.09
C HIS A 909 11.15 -12.08 -17.55
N ASP A 910 11.79 -11.03 -17.04
CA ASP A 910 13.22 -10.80 -17.22
C ASP A 910 14.07 -11.83 -16.44
N HIS A 911 15.37 -11.85 -16.73
CA HIS A 911 16.34 -12.64 -15.98
C HIS A 911 16.64 -11.98 -14.62
N PHE A 912 16.21 -12.62 -13.53
CA PHE A 912 16.32 -12.09 -12.17
C PHE A 912 17.69 -12.35 -11.53
N LEU A 913 18.17 -11.37 -10.75
CA LEU A 913 19.52 -11.33 -10.15
C LEU A 913 19.54 -11.51 -8.63
N SER A 914 18.41 -11.40 -7.93
CA SER A 914 18.38 -11.35 -6.45
C SER A 914 18.57 -12.70 -5.75
N PHE A 915 18.41 -13.82 -6.45
CA PHE A 915 18.52 -15.16 -5.88
C PHE A 915 19.82 -15.40 -5.07
N PRO A 916 21.03 -15.22 -5.62
CA PRO A 916 22.29 -15.46 -4.90
C PRO A 916 22.44 -14.52 -3.70
N TRP A 917 21.92 -13.30 -3.77
CA TRP A 917 21.94 -12.33 -2.67
C TRP A 917 21.05 -12.72 -1.49
N CYS A 918 20.29 -13.81 -1.56
CA CYS A 918 19.65 -14.41 -0.38
C CYS A 918 20.65 -14.91 0.68
N VAL A 919 21.89 -15.18 0.26
CA VAL A 919 23.05 -15.58 1.10
C VAL A 919 24.21 -14.60 0.95
N TYR A 920 23.88 -13.29 0.90
CA TYR A 920 24.84 -12.22 0.66
C TYR A 920 26.05 -12.26 1.59
N ASP A 921 25.89 -12.70 2.84
CA ASP A 921 26.96 -12.79 3.83
C ASP A 921 28.09 -13.73 3.37
N LYS A 922 27.74 -14.81 2.65
CA LYS A 922 28.71 -15.76 2.09
C LYS A 922 29.38 -15.21 0.84
N LEU A 923 28.62 -14.58 -0.06
CA LEU A 923 29.17 -13.95 -1.28
C LEU A 923 30.13 -12.80 -0.97
N ILE A 924 29.75 -11.95 -0.01
CA ILE A 924 30.61 -10.86 0.46
C ILE A 924 31.89 -11.41 1.09
N GLN A 925 31.81 -12.51 1.84
CA GLN A 925 32.99 -13.15 2.41
C GLN A 925 33.93 -13.70 1.32
N ILE A 926 33.40 -14.41 0.30
CA ILE A 926 34.19 -14.89 -0.85
C ILE A 926 34.95 -13.71 -1.49
N LYS A 927 34.26 -12.59 -1.71
CA LYS A 927 34.88 -11.41 -2.32
C LYS A 927 35.98 -10.81 -1.43
N ARG A 928 35.74 -10.69 -0.13
CA ARG A 928 36.73 -10.19 0.85
C ARG A 928 37.99 -11.05 0.87
N ASP A 929 37.84 -12.37 0.87
CA ASP A 929 38.96 -13.32 0.93
C ASP A 929 39.83 -13.22 -0.33
N LYS A 930 39.22 -13.19 -1.52
CA LYS A 930 39.95 -13.01 -2.79
C LYS A 930 40.65 -11.65 -2.87
N MET A 931 40.02 -10.58 -2.37
CA MET A 931 40.65 -9.26 -2.29
C MET A 931 41.85 -9.23 -1.33
N SER A 932 41.75 -9.91 -0.19
CA SER A 932 42.85 -10.06 0.76
C SER A 932 44.02 -10.84 0.17
N ILE A 933 43.76 -11.93 -0.55
CA ILE A 933 44.79 -12.69 -1.26
C ILE A 933 45.51 -11.83 -2.31
N ARG A 934 44.75 -11.01 -3.07
CA ARG A 934 45.34 -10.07 -4.04
C ARG A 934 46.20 -8.99 -3.38
N SER A 935 45.76 -8.43 -2.24
CA SER A 935 46.55 -7.43 -1.52
C SER A 935 47.83 -8.02 -0.91
N LEU A 936 47.77 -9.24 -0.38
CA LEU A 936 48.92 -10.01 0.07
C LEU A 936 49.92 -10.26 -1.07
N HIS A 937 49.44 -10.68 -2.25
CA HIS A 937 50.31 -10.87 -3.42
C HIS A 937 50.93 -9.57 -3.96
N LEU A 938 50.22 -8.44 -3.86
CA LEU A 938 50.76 -7.11 -4.22
C LEU A 938 51.81 -6.65 -3.20
N SER A 939 51.61 -6.92 -1.90
CA SER A 939 52.57 -6.61 -0.84
C SER A 939 53.83 -7.48 -0.85
N LEU A 940 53.75 -8.68 -1.42
CA LEU A 940 54.90 -9.60 -1.59
C LEU A 940 55.67 -9.34 -2.91
N ARG A 941 55.15 -8.48 -3.80
CA ARG A 941 55.76 -8.11 -5.08
C ARG A 941 56.28 -6.68 -5.13
N GLY A 942 55.93 -5.83 -4.17
CA GLY A 942 56.51 -4.50 -3.95
C GLY A 942 57.60 -4.56 -2.91
#